data_AF-A0A7K3HE06-F1
#
_entry.id   AF-A0A7K3HE06-F1
#
_cell.length_a   1.000
_cell.length_b   1.000
_cell.length_c   1.000
_cell.angle_alpha   90.00
_cell.angle_beta   90.00
_cell.angle_gamma   90.00
#
_symmetry.space_group_name_H-M   'P 1'
#
loop_
_entity.id
_entity.type
_entity.pdbx_description
1 polymer ?
#
loop_
_entity_poly.entity_id
_entity_poly.type
_entity_poly.pdbx_seq_one_letter_code
_entity_poly.pdbx_strand_id
1 'polypeptide(L)'
;MKCARLLRLYHDPEFIEVALPVYPLNPADAREFIAAADAEGTSQKKLVAGYAGFLRERHPGLAALLREVCGEAPWIVRSSGAEDQEDNVNAGGYESLVCPRPDDLYATVAAVVFSGYGEHAVAQQRLTDPGYRPSPIAAFVQPLVSDADDTVDAARAVVADRPVSPAETPLLDDADVAALSGLLTRLHHSFGMPRLDSEWVLETDAGTVSVTGLTELAPDDRLVGQLSLGFGFASAQRLGDGDNSLAWLTGLPGTTLWRGALLRRVETTRTRLVQIRPATAFDPEPSLDVLTDACRDVWRGTCAAAPVDILVPPRRVRASSFLTSVRLEDAWSRYLRLEPDQRRRLGHVLVERGGPGEHAAVMFRQEGVAVLRGRPEDIPETASYALADPWTQECYFGTGRPPAVETGTRRMSAVPQGCRLLFAPADATGAAAAARTDGTGPTLALMPGVGRLYELPHLPPRVRDRIVLDSFLPSPDVFIRRGAQVSSPAFTARCAEVLLDGGLPAERVAELLPDAARAYARGLGAARAAGAADVRTAVAVARLEAAGTVSDTALETVLAPARALADDGGRGTEAGLALLDAVTSLASSLHALDVYSAAERDDILTRTVAALPLDDTARTEALCRFAARSSAPPAETHRLLAAAAGDEEFAARYLAVERGRVDLAAADPQEAAQRSRALNDAYRAYAAAGTWDGGDAVLLDLTRSDLIEAYDSTLKRLLLELVDHPEPGLYRAYLDVLEQWLDLVGTFGLTPGERRAVEGFGAWVAAWRGEPVPDDFGLDEELTWSRLLERAAADAGDGPANPHQLHNVLHQWLLARTPRYPAERAPSGVRELQRLSDRFGPGGNKLLRFTRDAVELDVPLGIHKASLLFRPDRVEGEWTEPPDVTEEEAGRLTGLTVLLDRCGTWFPELVFRCERVLLAGTWTLQVEARPPAGMERLTLSQMRLALGVFRMLFDGSYDFSYVPAEDVADLPDAFREPEWAQVFRALVDYRLVYDDSELFETLETLPLGTAVGMLCTEERIRAEVLAASAAGPEGALARLDAAWRRLAATEDPGDWIAAHNVVQQLALLVAARFPDSAAAALAAAEPTGWADVLGAALLAFDDAVLVRRAARR
;
A
#
# COMPACT_ATOMS: atom_id res chain seq x y z
N MET A 1 9.32 -25.14 33.73
CA MET A 1 10.52 -24.49 33.18
C MET A 1 11.11 -25.36 32.07
N LYS A 2 11.63 -24.76 30.99
CA LYS A 2 12.11 -25.46 29.77
C LYS A 2 13.12 -26.57 30.05
N CYS A 3 14.14 -26.30 30.86
CA CYS A 3 15.18 -27.29 31.21
C CYS A 3 14.60 -28.58 31.81
N ALA A 4 13.61 -28.47 32.70
CA ALA A 4 13.01 -29.62 33.38
C ALA A 4 12.20 -30.51 32.41
N ARG A 5 11.52 -29.89 31.42
CA ARG A 5 10.77 -30.64 30.39
C ARG A 5 11.72 -31.42 29.48
N LEU A 6 12.82 -30.80 29.06
CA LEU A 6 13.84 -31.45 28.23
C LEU A 6 14.56 -32.58 28.97
N LEU A 7 14.91 -32.40 30.25
CA LEU A 7 15.48 -33.47 31.09
C LEU A 7 14.53 -34.66 31.22
N ARG A 8 13.22 -34.41 31.38
CA ARG A 8 12.21 -35.48 31.41
C ARG A 8 12.19 -36.26 30.09
N LEU A 9 12.24 -35.56 28.95
CA LEU A 9 12.24 -36.16 27.62
C LEU A 9 13.52 -36.98 27.34
N TYR A 10 14.68 -36.51 27.81
CA TYR A 10 15.94 -37.23 27.66
C TYR A 10 15.97 -38.58 28.40
N HIS A 11 15.11 -38.75 29.41
CA HIS A 11 14.96 -40.00 30.15
C HIS A 11 13.72 -40.80 29.76
N ASP A 12 12.93 -40.32 28.79
CA ASP A 12 11.72 -40.99 28.33
C ASP A 12 12.05 -41.92 27.15
N PRO A 13 11.80 -43.25 27.25
CA PRO A 13 12.05 -44.19 26.16
C PRO A 13 11.36 -43.81 24.84
N GLU A 14 10.26 -43.06 24.90
CA GLU A 14 9.50 -42.64 23.71
C GLU A 14 10.17 -41.47 22.96
N PHE A 15 11.03 -40.71 23.63
CA PHE A 15 11.67 -39.50 23.09
C PHE A 15 13.20 -39.54 23.11
N ILE A 16 13.83 -40.57 23.67
CA ILE A 16 15.29 -40.68 23.81
C ILE A 16 16.04 -40.53 22.47
N GLU A 17 15.46 -41.00 21.37
CA GLU A 17 16.04 -40.91 20.02
C GLU A 17 16.04 -39.48 19.45
N VAL A 18 15.16 -38.61 19.93
CA VAL A 18 15.04 -37.21 19.47
C VAL A 18 15.53 -36.18 20.49
N ALA A 19 15.61 -36.53 21.78
CA ALA A 19 16.01 -35.65 22.84
C ALA A 19 17.54 -35.46 22.90
N LEU A 20 17.99 -34.20 23.01
CA LEU A 20 19.40 -33.89 23.20
C LEU A 20 19.81 -33.99 24.68
N PRO A 21 21.08 -34.34 24.98
CA PRO A 21 21.64 -34.21 26.31
C PRO A 21 21.51 -32.78 26.86
N VAL A 22 21.21 -32.65 28.15
CA VAL A 22 21.00 -31.36 28.84
C VAL A 22 21.84 -31.30 30.11
N TYR A 23 22.64 -30.24 30.25
CA TYR A 23 23.36 -29.93 31.49
C TYR A 23 22.76 -28.68 32.18
N PRO A 24 22.05 -28.82 33.31
CA PRO A 24 21.48 -27.68 34.03
C PRO A 24 22.57 -26.89 34.78
N LEU A 25 22.54 -25.56 34.70
CA LEU A 25 23.41 -24.69 35.51
C LEU A 25 22.71 -24.33 36.82
N ASN A 26 23.47 -24.17 37.90
CA ASN A 26 22.92 -23.90 39.22
C ASN A 26 22.50 -22.42 39.35
N PRO A 27 21.19 -22.10 39.47
CA PRO A 27 20.72 -20.71 39.59
C PRO A 27 21.07 -20.08 40.97
N ALA A 28 21.57 -20.85 41.94
CA ALA A 28 22.03 -20.30 43.21
C ALA A 28 23.31 -19.46 43.05
N ASP A 29 24.19 -19.82 42.11
CA ASP A 29 25.46 -19.12 41.93
C ASP A 29 25.25 -17.67 41.44
N ALA A 30 24.30 -17.45 40.54
CA ALA A 30 23.96 -16.10 40.06
C ALA A 30 23.29 -15.24 41.15
N ARG A 31 22.47 -15.87 42.00
CA ARG A 31 21.83 -15.20 43.15
C ARG A 31 22.86 -14.82 44.23
N GLU A 32 23.83 -15.68 44.49
CA GLU A 32 24.95 -15.41 45.39
C GLU A 32 25.79 -14.24 44.87
N PHE A 33 26.12 -14.23 43.58
CA PHE A 33 26.85 -13.12 42.96
C PHE A 33 26.09 -11.79 43.06
N ILE A 34 24.80 -11.76 42.74
CA ILE A 34 23.95 -10.55 42.87
C ILE A 34 23.86 -10.09 44.33
N ALA A 35 23.76 -11.01 45.29
CA ALA A 35 23.68 -10.62 46.70
C ALA A 35 25.00 -10.01 47.22
N ALA A 36 26.13 -10.40 46.62
CA ALA A 36 27.45 -9.87 46.94
C ALA A 36 27.82 -8.61 46.15
N ALA A 37 27.26 -8.45 44.94
CA ALA A 37 27.44 -7.29 44.08
C ALA A 37 26.38 -6.23 44.42
N ASP A 38 26.75 -4.95 44.50
CA ASP A 38 25.77 -3.86 44.56
C ASP A 38 25.09 -3.73 43.17
N ALA A 39 24.11 -4.59 42.92
CA ALA A 39 23.56 -4.82 41.59
C ALA A 39 22.60 -3.70 41.13
N GLU A 40 22.11 -2.86 42.04
CA GLU A 40 21.14 -1.80 41.72
C GLU A 40 21.85 -0.66 40.95
N GLY A 41 21.45 -0.45 39.69
CA GLY A 41 22.07 0.55 38.80
C GLY A 41 23.37 0.09 38.11
N THR A 42 23.81 -1.16 38.30
CA THR A 42 24.97 -1.71 37.59
C THR A 42 24.60 -2.12 36.16
N SER A 43 25.33 -1.59 35.16
CA SER A 43 25.11 -1.93 33.75
C SER A 43 25.25 -3.44 33.47
N GLN A 44 24.43 -3.99 32.58
CA GLN A 44 24.48 -5.41 32.15
C GLN A 44 25.90 -5.89 31.83
N LYS A 45 26.68 -5.10 31.07
CA LYS A 45 28.06 -5.43 30.69
C LYS A 45 28.98 -5.70 31.89
N LYS A 46 28.79 -4.96 32.99
CA LYS A 46 29.55 -5.15 34.24
C LYS A 46 29.11 -6.41 34.98
N LEU A 47 27.80 -6.69 35.03
CA LEU A 47 27.27 -7.91 35.62
C LEU A 47 27.78 -9.16 34.89
N VAL A 48 27.75 -9.14 33.55
CA VAL A 48 28.27 -10.23 32.71
C VAL A 48 29.75 -10.49 32.97
N ALA A 49 30.58 -9.44 32.94
CA ALA A 49 32.02 -9.59 33.18
C ALA A 49 32.35 -10.08 34.60
N GLY A 50 31.66 -9.52 35.61
CA GLY A 50 31.85 -9.90 37.01
C GLY A 50 31.41 -11.34 37.29
N TYR A 51 30.24 -11.74 36.79
CA TYR A 51 29.72 -13.09 37.00
C TYR A 51 30.53 -14.14 36.24
N ALA A 52 31.02 -13.84 35.03
CA ALA A 52 31.90 -14.75 34.30
C ALA A 52 33.20 -15.04 35.08
N GLY A 53 33.77 -14.03 35.75
CA GLY A 53 34.92 -14.20 36.66
C GLY A 53 34.57 -15.07 37.87
N PHE A 54 33.48 -14.72 38.57
CA PHE A 54 32.98 -15.47 39.72
C PHE A 54 32.72 -16.96 39.40
N LEU A 55 32.06 -17.23 38.27
CA LEU A 55 31.72 -18.58 37.84
C LEU A 55 32.97 -19.40 37.49
N ARG A 56 33.98 -18.76 36.89
CA ARG A 56 35.27 -19.40 36.55
C ARG A 56 36.05 -19.81 37.80
N GLU A 57 36.05 -18.98 38.84
CA GLU A 57 36.71 -19.29 40.11
C GLU A 57 36.00 -20.42 40.86
N ARG A 58 34.66 -20.41 40.85
CA ARG A 58 33.85 -21.39 41.58
C ARG A 58 33.82 -22.77 40.91
N HIS A 59 33.75 -22.80 39.57
CA HIS A 59 33.63 -24.03 38.78
C HIS A 59 34.68 -24.10 37.66
N PRO A 60 35.99 -24.17 37.97
CA PRO A 60 37.06 -24.14 36.96
C PRO A 60 37.05 -25.35 36.00
N GLY A 61 36.36 -26.44 36.36
CA GLY A 61 36.22 -27.66 35.55
C GLY A 61 34.94 -27.75 34.72
N LEU A 62 34.12 -26.70 34.66
CA LEU A 62 32.79 -26.75 34.01
C LEU A 62 32.85 -27.22 32.56
N ALA A 63 33.82 -26.76 31.78
CA ALA A 63 33.98 -27.18 30.38
C ALA A 63 34.28 -28.68 30.21
N ALA A 64 35.00 -29.29 31.16
CA ALA A 64 35.26 -30.73 31.13
C ALA A 64 34.00 -31.53 31.44
N LEU A 65 33.18 -31.07 32.40
CA LEU A 65 31.88 -31.68 32.71
C LEU A 65 30.90 -31.57 31.54
N LEU A 66 30.87 -30.43 30.86
CA LEU A 66 30.04 -30.25 29.67
C LEU A 66 30.48 -31.17 28.54
N ARG A 67 31.78 -31.40 28.37
CA ARG A 67 32.28 -32.38 27.39
C ARG A 67 31.78 -33.79 27.66
N GLU A 68 31.73 -34.20 28.94
CA GLU A 68 31.24 -35.52 29.32
C GLU A 68 29.74 -35.72 29.05
N VAL A 69 28.93 -34.66 29.18
CA VAL A 69 27.46 -34.74 29.06
C VAL A 69 26.96 -34.35 27.66
N CYS A 70 27.48 -33.26 27.11
CA CYS A 70 27.02 -32.63 25.87
C CYS A 70 27.97 -32.86 24.68
N GLY A 71 29.07 -33.59 24.84
CA GLY A 71 30.07 -33.78 23.78
C GLY A 71 30.99 -32.57 23.60
N GLU A 72 31.83 -32.57 22.56
CA GLU A 72 32.73 -31.44 22.28
C GLU A 72 31.95 -30.17 21.89
N ALA A 73 32.57 -29.00 22.12
CA ALA A 73 32.05 -27.74 21.60
C ALA A 73 32.07 -27.76 20.05
N PRO A 74 31.15 -27.04 19.35
CA PRO A 74 30.31 -25.96 19.88
C PRO A 74 29.10 -26.42 20.71
N TRP A 75 28.79 -25.66 21.75
CA TRP A 75 27.59 -25.84 22.58
C TRP A 75 26.61 -24.69 22.39
N ILE A 76 25.38 -24.85 22.85
CA ILE A 76 24.44 -23.75 23.02
C ILE A 76 24.06 -23.60 24.50
N VAL A 77 24.20 -22.38 25.03
CA VAL A 77 23.70 -22.01 26.36
C VAL A 77 22.31 -21.41 26.18
N ARG A 78 21.30 -22.02 26.79
CA ARG A 78 19.90 -21.62 26.66
C ARG A 78 19.35 -21.03 27.95
N SER A 79 18.50 -20.02 27.80
CA SER A 79 17.66 -19.49 28.87
C SER A 79 16.53 -20.49 29.22
N SER A 80 16.21 -20.57 30.51
CA SER A 80 15.09 -21.33 31.06
C SER A 80 14.35 -20.47 32.11
N GLY A 81 13.92 -19.27 31.71
CA GLY A 81 13.38 -18.22 32.58
C GLY A 81 11.85 -18.15 32.65
N ALA A 82 11.33 -17.02 33.13
CA ALA A 82 9.89 -16.76 33.25
C ALA A 82 9.14 -16.91 31.92
N GLU A 83 9.81 -16.64 30.79
CA GLU A 83 9.33 -16.82 29.41
C GLU A 83 8.82 -18.22 29.05
N ASP A 84 9.09 -19.23 29.90
CA ASP A 84 8.69 -20.62 29.69
C ASP A 84 7.46 -21.06 30.50
N GLN A 85 6.91 -20.13 31.28
CA GLN A 85 5.73 -20.33 32.13
C GLN A 85 4.44 -20.03 31.35
N GLU A 86 3.32 -20.52 31.86
CA GLU A 86 2.01 -20.33 31.22
C GLU A 86 1.52 -18.88 31.34
N ASP A 87 1.83 -18.22 32.47
CA ASP A 87 1.32 -16.91 32.85
C ASP A 87 2.20 -15.73 32.38
N ASN A 88 3.43 -15.99 31.92
CA ASN A 88 4.40 -14.93 31.65
C ASN A 88 5.07 -15.14 30.28
N VAL A 89 4.57 -14.38 29.30
CA VAL A 89 4.73 -14.71 27.87
C VAL A 89 5.78 -13.84 27.17
N ASN A 90 6.84 -13.47 27.90
CA ASN A 90 8.02 -12.80 27.37
C ASN A 90 8.88 -13.76 26.52
N ALA A 91 8.29 -14.41 25.52
CA ALA A 91 9.07 -15.18 24.54
C ALA A 91 10.19 -14.27 24.00
N GLY A 92 11.31 -14.86 23.57
CA GLY A 92 12.39 -14.17 22.83
C GLY A 92 13.09 -12.99 23.52
N GLY A 93 12.65 -12.56 24.71
CA GLY A 93 13.26 -11.45 25.44
C GLY A 93 14.54 -11.84 26.16
N TYR A 94 14.81 -13.14 26.36
CA TYR A 94 16.09 -13.64 26.87
C TYR A 94 16.91 -14.31 25.77
N GLU A 95 18.23 -14.23 25.92
CA GLU A 95 19.15 -14.72 24.91
C GLU A 95 19.44 -16.21 25.10
N SER A 96 19.58 -16.93 23.99
CA SER A 96 20.23 -18.23 23.93
C SER A 96 21.40 -18.10 22.97
N LEU A 97 22.61 -18.39 23.43
CA LEU A 97 23.85 -18.05 22.75
C LEU A 97 24.68 -19.29 22.45
N VAL A 98 25.25 -19.34 21.23
CA VAL A 98 26.21 -20.37 20.83
C VAL A 98 27.56 -20.09 21.51
N CYS A 99 28.10 -21.11 22.16
CA CYS A 99 29.44 -21.15 22.74
C CYS A 99 30.36 -21.89 21.76
N PRO A 100 31.10 -21.18 20.88
CA PRO A 100 31.87 -21.82 19.81
C PRO A 100 33.07 -22.61 20.32
N ARG A 101 33.68 -22.19 21.43
CA ARG A 101 34.86 -22.82 22.02
C ARG A 101 34.74 -22.91 23.55
N PRO A 102 35.41 -23.89 24.19
CA PRO A 102 35.39 -24.02 25.65
C PRO A 102 35.84 -22.77 26.41
N ASP A 103 36.80 -22.00 25.88
CA ASP A 103 37.34 -20.80 26.52
C ASP A 103 36.29 -19.68 26.66
N ASP A 104 35.30 -19.66 25.77
CA ASP A 104 34.25 -18.65 25.72
C ASP A 104 33.06 -19.00 26.65
N LEU A 105 33.09 -20.17 27.30
CA LEU A 105 31.97 -20.73 28.07
C LEU A 105 31.45 -19.80 29.17
N TYR A 106 32.33 -19.36 30.07
CA TYR A 106 31.91 -18.55 31.23
C TYR A 106 31.32 -17.20 30.82
N ALA A 107 31.87 -16.59 29.77
CA ALA A 107 31.35 -15.34 29.22
C ALA A 107 29.97 -15.57 28.57
N THR A 108 29.81 -16.64 27.80
CA THR A 108 28.54 -17.03 27.17
C THR A 108 27.47 -17.33 28.22
N VAL A 109 27.80 -18.10 29.26
CA VAL A 109 26.88 -18.39 30.38
C VAL A 109 26.46 -17.10 31.08
N ALA A 110 27.40 -16.21 31.37
CA ALA A 110 27.08 -14.96 32.03
C ALA A 110 26.20 -14.05 31.17
N ALA A 111 26.45 -13.97 29.85
CA ALA A 111 25.63 -13.20 28.93
C ALA A 111 24.16 -13.70 28.93
N VAL A 112 23.94 -15.01 28.86
CA VAL A 112 22.59 -15.62 28.92
C VAL A 112 21.91 -15.38 30.26
N VAL A 113 22.61 -15.60 31.38
CA VAL A 113 22.03 -15.42 32.73
C VAL A 113 21.59 -13.98 32.98
N PHE A 114 22.29 -13.00 32.41
CA PHE A 114 22.02 -11.57 32.59
C PHE A 114 21.34 -10.93 31.37
N SER A 115 20.84 -11.70 30.41
CA SER A 115 20.21 -11.14 29.20
C SER A 115 18.97 -10.31 29.51
N GLY A 116 18.25 -10.64 30.58
CA GLY A 116 17.06 -9.90 31.03
C GLY A 116 17.31 -8.49 31.57
N TYR A 117 18.58 -8.09 31.74
CA TYR A 117 18.96 -6.73 32.15
C TYR A 117 19.08 -5.74 30.98
N GLY A 118 18.94 -6.22 29.73
CA GLY A 118 18.95 -5.36 28.55
C GLY A 118 17.69 -4.48 28.46
N GLU A 119 17.82 -3.28 27.88
CA GLU A 119 16.71 -2.33 27.75
C GLU A 119 15.51 -2.92 27.02
N HIS A 120 15.75 -3.68 25.94
CA HIS A 120 14.70 -4.35 25.17
C HIS A 120 13.92 -5.36 26.01
N ALA A 121 14.63 -6.25 26.73
CA ALA A 121 14.02 -7.26 27.59
C ALA A 121 13.21 -6.64 28.72
N VAL A 122 13.72 -5.56 29.32
CA VAL A 122 13.02 -4.80 30.37
C VAL A 122 11.78 -4.11 29.82
N ALA A 123 11.86 -3.46 28.65
CA ALA A 123 10.73 -2.80 28.02
C ALA A 123 9.61 -3.81 27.69
N GLN A 124 9.97 -4.98 27.17
CA GLN A 124 9.03 -6.05 26.87
C GLN A 124 8.33 -6.58 28.13
N GLN A 125 9.08 -6.86 29.20
CA GLN A 125 8.50 -7.30 30.48
C GLN A 125 7.56 -6.26 31.10
N ARG A 126 7.86 -4.97 30.90
CA ARG A 126 7.03 -3.86 31.42
C ARG A 126 5.69 -3.69 30.72
N LEU A 127 5.46 -4.36 29.58
CA LEU A 127 4.12 -4.43 28.99
C LEU A 127 3.14 -5.17 29.91
N THR A 128 3.60 -6.24 30.56
CA THR A 128 2.78 -7.05 31.47
C THR A 128 2.92 -6.61 32.93
N ASP A 129 4.14 -6.27 33.38
CA ASP A 129 4.43 -5.79 34.74
C ASP A 129 5.16 -4.44 34.69
N PRO A 130 4.44 -3.30 34.75
CA PRO A 130 5.05 -1.97 34.73
C PRO A 130 6.10 -1.74 35.83
N GLY A 131 6.01 -2.49 36.95
CA GLY A 131 6.95 -2.45 38.07
C GLY A 131 8.14 -3.39 37.93
N TYR A 132 8.26 -4.12 36.81
CA TYR A 132 9.25 -5.17 36.63
C TYR A 132 10.67 -4.69 36.89
N ARG A 133 11.39 -5.49 37.70
CA ARG A 133 12.83 -5.36 37.95
C ARG A 133 13.54 -6.60 37.42
N PRO A 134 14.61 -6.44 36.63
CA PRO A 134 15.35 -7.58 36.08
C PRO A 134 16.02 -8.40 37.19
N SER A 135 16.09 -9.72 36.98
CA SER A 135 16.75 -10.67 37.87
C SER A 135 17.50 -11.73 37.05
N PRO A 136 18.49 -12.44 37.63
CA PRO A 136 19.23 -13.47 36.89
C PRO A 136 18.34 -14.61 36.43
N ILE A 137 18.58 -15.06 35.19
CA ILE A 137 17.79 -16.09 34.52
C ILE A 137 18.47 -17.45 34.71
N ALA A 138 17.68 -18.49 34.98
CA ALA A 138 18.20 -19.85 34.99
C ALA A 138 18.62 -20.27 33.57
N ALA A 139 19.75 -20.96 33.45
CA ALA A 139 20.31 -21.37 32.17
C ALA A 139 20.71 -22.86 32.17
N PHE A 140 20.86 -23.44 30.99
CA PHE A 140 21.34 -24.80 30.79
C PHE A 140 22.11 -24.90 29.48
N VAL A 141 22.87 -25.98 29.31
CA VAL A 141 23.70 -26.22 28.11
C VAL A 141 23.23 -27.47 27.37
N GLN A 142 23.24 -27.40 26.03
CA GLN A 142 23.00 -28.52 25.11
C GLN A 142 24.10 -28.56 24.03
N PRO A 143 24.32 -29.72 23.37
CA PRO A 143 25.09 -29.75 22.13
C PRO A 143 24.46 -28.83 21.07
N LEU A 144 25.30 -28.19 20.25
CA LEU A 144 24.82 -27.50 19.06
C LEU A 144 24.64 -28.52 17.92
N VAL A 145 23.40 -28.68 17.44
CA VAL A 145 23.15 -29.44 16.21
C VAL A 145 23.55 -28.54 15.04
N SER A 146 24.70 -28.83 14.41
CA SER A 146 25.24 -28.07 13.29
C SER A 146 25.77 -28.99 12.19
N ASP A 147 26.00 -28.43 11.00
CA ASP A 147 26.55 -29.18 9.85
C ASP A 147 27.98 -29.73 10.10
N ALA A 148 28.60 -29.38 11.24
CA ALA A 148 29.98 -29.68 11.60
C ALA A 148 30.16 -30.89 12.55
N ASP A 149 29.22 -31.84 12.57
CA ASP A 149 29.41 -33.09 13.32
C ASP A 149 30.50 -33.94 12.62
N ASP A 150 31.74 -33.80 13.08
CA ASP A 150 33.00 -34.38 12.59
C ASP A 150 33.08 -35.94 12.63
N THR A 151 31.95 -36.64 12.76
CA THR A 151 31.91 -38.11 12.85
C THR A 151 31.19 -38.80 11.68
N VAL A 152 30.60 -38.06 10.74
CA VAL A 152 29.94 -38.66 9.56
C VAL A 152 30.36 -37.97 8.26
N ASP A 153 31.47 -38.48 7.72
CA ASP A 153 31.90 -38.51 6.33
C ASP A 153 31.92 -37.21 5.50
N ALA A 154 33.16 -36.83 5.18
CA ALA A 154 33.58 -36.02 4.03
C ALA A 154 33.00 -36.49 2.67
N ALA A 155 32.28 -37.61 2.60
CA ALA A 155 31.51 -38.04 1.44
C ALA A 155 30.20 -37.25 1.24
N ARG A 156 29.61 -36.64 2.29
CA ARG A 156 28.39 -35.80 2.16
C ARG A 156 28.68 -34.40 1.61
N ALA A 157 29.88 -33.88 1.85
CA ALA A 157 30.36 -32.64 1.22
C ALA A 157 30.47 -32.74 -0.32
N VAL A 158 30.39 -33.95 -0.88
CA VAL A 158 30.43 -34.23 -2.33
C VAL A 158 29.02 -34.28 -2.96
N VAL A 159 27.93 -34.28 -2.18
CA VAL A 159 26.55 -34.43 -2.70
C VAL A 159 25.82 -33.08 -2.93
N ALA A 160 26.29 -31.98 -2.33
CA ALA A 160 25.71 -30.66 -2.55
C ALA A 160 26.25 -30.03 -3.86
N ASP A 161 25.82 -30.56 -5.01
CA ASP A 161 26.16 -30.05 -6.35
C ASP A 161 25.71 -28.57 -6.56
N ARG A 162 24.89 -28.03 -5.64
CA ARG A 162 24.48 -26.62 -5.60
C ARG A 162 24.14 -26.14 -4.17
N PRO A 163 24.79 -25.08 -3.66
CA PRO A 163 24.44 -24.47 -2.38
C PRO A 163 23.00 -23.92 -2.39
N VAL A 164 22.34 -23.95 -1.22
CA VAL A 164 20.98 -23.41 -1.05
C VAL A 164 21.00 -21.91 -1.35
N SER A 165 20.13 -21.48 -2.27
CA SER A 165 19.96 -20.05 -2.57
C SER A 165 19.16 -19.36 -1.45
N PRO A 166 19.42 -18.08 -1.13
CA PRO A 166 18.59 -17.33 -0.17
C PRO A 166 17.09 -17.26 -0.51
N ALA A 167 16.71 -17.49 -1.77
CA ALA A 167 15.32 -17.55 -2.22
C ALA A 167 14.66 -18.92 -2.00
N GLU A 168 15.44 -19.96 -1.66
CA GLU A 168 14.93 -21.32 -1.44
C GLU A 168 14.50 -21.52 0.01
N THR A 169 13.37 -22.22 0.18
CA THR A 169 12.82 -22.58 1.49
C THR A 169 12.59 -24.09 1.58
N PRO A 170 12.70 -24.73 2.76
CA PRO A 170 12.64 -26.18 2.87
C PRO A 170 11.24 -26.75 2.57
N LEU A 171 11.17 -27.94 2.00
CA LEU A 171 9.94 -28.72 1.83
C LEU A 171 10.19 -30.16 2.29
N LEU A 172 9.52 -30.53 3.39
CA LEU A 172 9.48 -31.90 3.88
C LEU A 172 8.51 -32.71 3.02
N ASP A 173 8.75 -34.01 2.93
CA ASP A 173 7.77 -34.91 2.34
C ASP A 173 6.64 -35.28 3.32
N ASP A 174 5.58 -35.88 2.81
CA ASP A 174 4.40 -36.21 3.61
C ASP A 174 4.70 -37.22 4.74
N ALA A 175 5.72 -38.08 4.56
CA ALA A 175 6.11 -39.05 5.57
C ALA A 175 6.81 -38.38 6.75
N ASP A 176 7.72 -37.44 6.47
CA ASP A 176 8.40 -36.63 7.47
C ASP A 176 7.41 -35.73 8.23
N VAL A 177 6.46 -35.10 7.53
CA VAL A 177 5.40 -34.30 8.18
C VAL A 177 4.54 -35.17 9.08
N ALA A 178 4.15 -36.38 8.64
CA ALA A 178 3.36 -37.30 9.44
C ALA A 178 4.13 -37.80 10.68
N ALA A 179 5.42 -38.10 10.54
CA ALA A 179 6.28 -38.52 11.63
C ALA A 179 6.43 -37.42 12.70
N LEU A 180 6.65 -36.18 12.27
CA LEU A 180 6.75 -35.02 13.16
C LEU A 180 5.40 -34.70 13.84
N SER A 181 4.29 -34.79 13.09
CA SER A 181 2.93 -34.64 13.65
C SER A 181 2.66 -35.68 14.74
N GLY A 182 3.07 -36.94 14.52
CA GLY A 182 2.95 -37.99 15.52
C GLY A 182 3.76 -37.72 16.79
N LEU A 183 4.98 -37.17 16.66
CA LEU A 183 5.79 -36.73 17.80
C LEU A 183 5.12 -35.59 18.58
N LEU A 184 4.53 -34.62 17.87
CA LEU A 184 3.82 -33.49 18.49
C LEU A 184 2.59 -33.95 19.27
N THR A 185 1.75 -34.82 18.71
CA THR A 185 0.59 -35.39 19.42
C THR A 185 1.02 -36.07 20.72
N ARG A 186 2.11 -36.85 20.70
CA ARG A 186 2.65 -37.48 21.92
C ARG A 186 3.14 -36.45 22.94
N LEU A 187 3.80 -35.38 22.49
CA LEU A 187 4.22 -34.30 23.40
C LEU A 187 3.04 -33.62 24.08
N HIS A 188 1.96 -33.34 23.34
CA HIS A 188 0.72 -32.79 23.89
C HIS A 188 0.17 -33.68 25.02
N HIS A 189 0.08 -35.00 24.79
CA HIS A 189 -0.39 -35.94 25.82
C HIS A 189 0.57 -36.04 27.02
N SER A 190 1.88 -36.15 26.79
CA SER A 190 2.88 -36.35 27.85
C SER A 190 3.02 -35.17 28.82
N PHE A 191 2.74 -33.95 28.34
CA PHE A 191 2.77 -32.73 29.15
C PHE A 191 1.40 -32.18 29.52
N GLY A 192 0.30 -32.70 28.97
CA GLY A 192 -1.05 -32.22 29.23
C GLY A 192 -1.29 -30.78 28.77
N MET A 193 -0.53 -30.31 27.77
CA MET A 193 -0.60 -28.94 27.25
C MET A 193 -1.52 -28.93 26.03
N PRO A 194 -2.65 -28.21 26.03
CA PRO A 194 -3.53 -28.15 24.85
C PRO A 194 -2.84 -27.43 23.68
N ARG A 195 -2.00 -26.44 23.98
CA ARG A 195 -1.28 -25.62 22.99
C ARG A 195 0.21 -25.64 23.28
N LEU A 196 1.00 -25.91 22.25
CA LEU A 196 2.41 -26.24 22.36
C LEU A 196 3.24 -25.42 21.36
N ASP A 197 4.35 -24.88 21.86
CA ASP A 197 5.41 -24.27 21.08
C ASP A 197 6.66 -25.14 21.22
N SER A 198 7.16 -25.62 20.09
CA SER A 198 8.31 -26.50 20.01
C SER A 198 9.32 -26.04 18.98
N GLU A 199 10.59 -26.33 19.23
CA GLU A 199 11.66 -26.14 18.27
C GLU A 199 12.34 -27.47 17.97
N TRP A 200 12.56 -27.70 16.68
CA TRP A 200 13.21 -28.90 16.16
C TRP A 200 14.34 -28.52 15.22
N VAL A 201 15.35 -29.39 15.13
CA VAL A 201 16.39 -29.32 14.12
C VAL A 201 16.40 -30.65 13.37
N LEU A 202 16.26 -30.57 12.05
CA LEU A 202 16.31 -31.71 11.14
C LEU A 202 17.65 -31.71 10.42
N GLU A 203 18.36 -32.83 10.45
CA GLU A 203 19.58 -33.05 9.66
C GLU A 203 19.17 -33.61 8.29
N THR A 204 19.42 -32.87 7.20
CA THR A 204 18.96 -33.23 5.85
C THR A 204 20.09 -33.36 4.84
N ASP A 205 19.77 -33.79 3.62
CA ASP A 205 20.67 -33.80 2.45
C ASP A 205 21.06 -32.39 1.96
N ALA A 206 20.36 -31.34 2.41
CA ALA A 206 20.63 -29.93 2.10
C ALA A 206 21.21 -29.14 3.29
N GLY A 207 21.68 -29.83 4.34
CA GLY A 207 22.14 -29.23 5.60
C GLY A 207 21.05 -29.24 6.68
N THR A 208 21.27 -28.47 7.76
CA THR A 208 20.28 -28.34 8.84
C THR A 208 19.02 -27.57 8.39
N VAL A 209 17.86 -28.05 8.83
CA VAL A 209 16.57 -27.34 8.73
C VAL A 209 16.02 -27.11 10.13
N SER A 210 15.83 -25.85 10.50
CA SER A 210 15.14 -25.51 11.75
C SER A 210 13.63 -25.55 11.54
N VAL A 211 12.89 -26.07 12.53
CA VAL A 211 11.43 -26.10 12.52
C VAL A 211 10.87 -25.54 13.82
N THR A 212 10.01 -24.53 13.72
CA THR A 212 9.22 -24.01 14.84
C THR A 212 7.78 -24.49 14.70
N GLY A 213 7.32 -25.29 15.67
CA GLY A 213 5.95 -25.83 15.70
C GLY A 213 5.08 -25.08 16.71
N LEU A 214 4.02 -24.42 16.24
CA LEU A 214 2.94 -23.89 17.07
C LEU A 214 1.68 -24.71 16.80
N THR A 215 1.29 -25.57 17.74
CA THR A 215 0.21 -26.55 17.55
C THR A 215 -0.79 -26.56 18.70
N GLU A 216 -2.03 -26.88 18.37
CA GLU A 216 -3.11 -27.22 19.30
C GLU A 216 -3.53 -28.67 19.07
N LEU A 217 -3.67 -29.43 20.15
CA LEU A 217 -4.41 -30.69 20.12
C LEU A 217 -5.85 -30.38 20.53
N ALA A 218 -6.73 -30.29 19.54
CA ALA A 218 -8.12 -29.95 19.77
C ALA A 218 -8.86 -31.06 20.55
N PRO A 219 -10.02 -30.76 21.19
CA PRO A 219 -10.76 -31.75 21.98
C PRO A 219 -11.24 -32.99 21.21
N ASP A 220 -11.23 -32.94 19.88
CA ASP A 220 -11.53 -34.04 18.95
C ASP A 220 -10.27 -34.83 18.52
N ASP A 221 -9.15 -34.68 19.26
CA ASP A 221 -7.82 -35.24 19.01
C ASP A 221 -7.18 -34.82 17.67
N ARG A 222 -7.71 -33.76 17.06
CA ARG A 222 -7.16 -33.21 15.83
C ARG A 222 -5.97 -32.30 16.14
N LEU A 223 -4.80 -32.62 15.58
CA LEU A 223 -3.61 -31.76 15.68
C LEU A 223 -3.69 -30.65 14.62
N VAL A 224 -3.90 -29.41 15.08
CA VAL A 224 -4.05 -28.23 14.21
C VAL A 224 -2.97 -27.23 14.52
N GLY A 225 -2.38 -26.61 13.50
CA GLY A 225 -1.43 -25.51 13.71
C GLY A 225 -0.43 -25.37 12.59
N GLN A 226 0.74 -24.82 12.90
CA GLN A 226 1.77 -24.52 11.91
C GLN A 226 3.14 -25.07 12.27
N LEU A 227 3.87 -25.48 11.24
CA LEU A 227 5.30 -25.76 11.27
C LEU A 227 5.97 -24.72 10.37
N SER A 228 6.81 -23.84 10.92
CA SER A 228 7.61 -22.89 10.15
C SER A 228 9.02 -23.46 9.95
N LEU A 229 9.52 -23.47 8.72
CA LEU A 229 10.78 -24.12 8.37
C LEU A 229 11.75 -23.15 7.69
N GLY A 230 13.02 -23.22 8.10
CA GLY A 230 14.09 -22.44 7.50
C GLY A 230 15.38 -23.25 7.38
N PHE A 231 16.20 -22.94 6.38
CA PHE A 231 17.53 -23.53 6.24
C PHE A 231 18.50 -22.93 7.28
N GLY A 232 19.35 -23.76 7.87
CA GLY A 232 20.28 -23.38 8.94
C GLY A 232 19.65 -23.37 10.34
N PHE A 233 20.50 -23.16 11.34
CA PHE A 233 20.11 -23.13 12.75
C PHE A 233 19.35 -21.84 13.11
N ALA A 234 18.25 -21.97 13.87
CA ALA A 234 17.37 -20.91 14.35
C ALA A 234 16.70 -20.02 13.28
N SER A 235 16.83 -20.34 12.00
CA SER A 235 16.26 -19.55 10.88
C SER A 235 14.73 -19.56 10.86
N ALA A 236 14.10 -20.61 11.41
CA ALA A 236 12.64 -20.68 11.57
C ALA A 236 12.04 -19.54 12.43
N GLN A 237 12.84 -18.92 13.31
CA GLN A 237 12.42 -17.81 14.17
C GLN A 237 13.13 -16.48 13.87
N ARG A 238 14.24 -16.52 13.12
CA ARG A 238 15.02 -15.35 12.72
C ARG A 238 15.14 -15.34 11.20
N LEU A 239 14.18 -14.71 10.54
CA LEU A 239 14.33 -14.36 9.13
C LEU A 239 15.49 -13.37 9.03
N GLY A 240 16.65 -13.82 8.54
CA GLY A 240 17.73 -12.93 8.14
C GLY A 240 17.31 -12.14 6.88
N ASP A 241 18.03 -12.33 5.79
CA ASP A 241 17.65 -11.76 4.49
C ASP A 241 16.74 -12.70 3.66
N GLY A 242 16.59 -13.97 4.08
CA GLY A 242 15.78 -15.00 3.40
C GLY A 242 14.39 -15.22 4.03
N ASP A 243 13.53 -15.96 3.33
CA ASP A 243 12.17 -16.34 3.75
C ASP A 243 12.12 -17.73 4.42
N ASN A 244 11.00 -18.05 5.08
CA ASN A 244 10.68 -19.39 5.59
C ASN A 244 9.53 -20.01 4.80
N SER A 245 9.48 -21.34 4.74
CA SER A 245 8.29 -22.06 4.33
C SER A 245 7.41 -22.36 5.54
N LEU A 246 6.14 -22.66 5.28
CA LEU A 246 5.18 -23.03 6.31
C LEU A 246 4.37 -24.24 5.87
N ALA A 247 4.21 -25.20 6.78
CA ALA A 247 3.25 -26.29 6.68
C ALA A 247 2.15 -26.11 7.73
N TRP A 248 0.92 -25.86 7.28
CA TRP A 248 -0.28 -25.78 8.11
C TRP A 248 -0.89 -27.18 8.26
N LEU A 249 -0.88 -27.67 9.50
CA LEU A 249 -1.52 -28.90 9.91
C LEU A 249 -3.01 -28.60 10.11
N THR A 250 -3.85 -29.18 9.25
CA THR A 250 -5.32 -29.11 9.35
C THR A 250 -5.89 -30.15 10.33
N GLY A 251 -5.06 -31.13 10.67
CA GLY A 251 -5.38 -32.34 11.42
C GLY A 251 -6.25 -33.37 10.68
N LEU A 252 -6.50 -33.16 9.38
CA LEU A 252 -6.99 -34.21 8.49
C LEU A 252 -5.80 -34.76 7.67
N PRO A 253 -5.56 -36.09 7.68
CA PRO A 253 -4.45 -36.68 6.92
C PRO A 253 -4.47 -36.29 5.43
N GLY A 254 -3.30 -36.00 4.87
CA GLY A 254 -3.15 -35.65 3.46
C GLY A 254 -3.76 -34.31 3.04
N THR A 255 -3.99 -33.40 3.99
CA THR A 255 -4.47 -32.03 3.69
C THR A 255 -3.58 -30.93 4.29
N THR A 256 -2.31 -31.26 4.54
CA THR A 256 -1.30 -30.27 4.94
C THR A 256 -1.22 -29.19 3.87
N LEU A 257 -1.41 -27.93 4.27
CA LEU A 257 -1.32 -26.80 3.36
C LEU A 257 0.06 -26.18 3.47
N TRP A 258 0.72 -26.00 2.33
CA TRP A 258 2.06 -25.44 2.27
C TRP A 258 2.06 -24.02 1.74
N ARG A 259 2.99 -23.21 2.25
CA ARG A 259 3.32 -21.87 1.77
C ARG A 259 4.83 -21.74 1.59
N GLY A 260 5.23 -21.13 0.48
CA GLY A 260 6.61 -20.80 0.12
C GLY A 260 6.69 -20.42 -1.36
N ALA A 261 7.71 -19.65 -1.74
CA ALA A 261 7.91 -19.24 -3.14
C ALA A 261 8.68 -20.31 -3.93
N LEU A 262 9.94 -20.55 -3.59
CA LEU A 262 10.73 -21.65 -4.15
C LEU A 262 10.99 -22.72 -3.08
N LEU A 263 10.20 -23.79 -3.11
CA LEU A 263 10.25 -24.88 -2.15
C LEU A 263 11.26 -25.94 -2.59
N ARG A 264 12.38 -26.09 -1.87
CA ARG A 264 13.37 -27.15 -2.12
C ARG A 264 13.00 -28.39 -1.31
N ARG A 265 12.70 -29.49 -2.02
CA ARG A 265 12.49 -30.78 -1.35
C ARG A 265 13.80 -31.22 -0.69
N VAL A 266 13.69 -31.70 0.55
CA VAL A 266 14.79 -32.25 1.34
C VAL A 266 14.45 -33.65 1.84
N GLU A 267 15.49 -34.43 2.14
CA GLU A 267 15.35 -35.76 2.76
C GLU A 267 15.86 -35.70 4.20
N THR A 268 14.97 -35.97 5.16
CA THR A 268 15.32 -35.96 6.59
C THR A 268 16.07 -37.23 6.97
N THR A 269 17.20 -37.06 7.65
CA THR A 269 18.03 -38.18 8.11
C THR A 269 17.95 -38.35 9.63
N ARG A 270 17.85 -37.25 10.38
CA ARG A 270 17.65 -37.25 11.82
C ARG A 270 16.79 -36.07 12.26
N THR A 271 16.06 -36.27 13.35
CA THR A 271 15.18 -35.27 13.97
C THR A 271 15.60 -35.05 15.42
N ARG A 272 15.85 -33.80 15.80
CA ARG A 272 16.25 -33.40 17.15
C ARG A 272 15.27 -32.41 17.75
N LEU A 273 14.78 -32.68 18.96
CA LEU A 273 13.92 -31.79 19.73
C LEU A 273 14.78 -30.90 20.64
N VAL A 274 14.68 -29.59 20.48
CA VAL A 274 15.52 -28.63 21.21
C VAL A 274 14.74 -27.73 22.19
N GLN A 275 13.42 -27.60 22.01
CA GLN A 275 12.57 -26.83 22.94
C GLN A 275 11.13 -27.35 23.00
N ILE A 276 10.51 -27.23 24.17
CA ILE A 276 9.07 -27.38 24.37
C ILE A 276 8.56 -26.38 25.44
N ARG A 277 7.53 -25.61 25.10
CA ARG A 277 6.84 -24.69 26.02
C ARG A 277 5.33 -24.58 25.72
N PRO A 278 4.52 -24.12 26.68
CA PRO A 278 3.12 -23.78 26.42
C PRO A 278 3.01 -22.63 25.41
N ALA A 279 2.01 -22.68 24.53
CA ALA A 279 1.72 -21.64 23.54
C ALA A 279 0.37 -20.95 23.83
N THR A 280 0.23 -20.33 25.00
CA THR A 280 -1.07 -19.80 25.49
C THR A 280 -1.71 -18.78 24.55
N ALA A 281 -0.91 -17.91 23.93
CA ALA A 281 -1.38 -16.89 22.99
C ALA A 281 -1.68 -17.41 21.58
N PHE A 282 -1.29 -18.65 21.24
CA PHE A 282 -1.57 -19.24 19.94
C PHE A 282 -2.99 -19.83 19.93
N ASP A 283 -3.79 -19.45 18.94
CA ASP A 283 -5.10 -20.04 18.69
C ASP A 283 -5.22 -20.27 17.17
N PRO A 284 -5.26 -21.53 16.71
CA PRO A 284 -5.39 -21.83 15.28
C PRO A 284 -6.82 -21.68 14.76
N GLU A 285 -7.83 -21.68 15.65
CA GLU A 285 -9.25 -21.54 15.29
C GLU A 285 -9.99 -20.51 16.17
N PRO A 286 -9.52 -19.24 16.20
CA PRO A 286 -10.00 -18.22 17.12
C PRO A 286 -11.45 -17.82 16.84
N SER A 287 -12.12 -17.32 17.88
CA SER A 287 -13.33 -16.50 17.73
C SER A 287 -12.92 -15.04 17.57
N LEU A 288 -13.18 -14.47 16.40
CA LEU A 288 -12.82 -13.11 16.03
C LEU A 288 -14.07 -12.28 15.73
N ASP A 289 -13.98 -10.99 16.00
CA ASP A 289 -14.92 -10.02 15.43
C ASP A 289 -14.63 -9.86 13.94
N VAL A 290 -15.68 -9.78 13.13
CA VAL A 290 -15.61 -9.56 11.67
C VAL A 290 -16.66 -8.53 11.25
N LEU A 291 -16.44 -7.83 10.14
CA LEU A 291 -17.42 -6.85 9.65
C LEU A 291 -18.73 -7.54 9.21
N THR A 292 -19.86 -6.89 9.49
CA THR A 292 -21.15 -7.26 8.88
C THR A 292 -21.13 -7.00 7.37
N ASP A 293 -21.99 -7.68 6.61
CA ASP A 293 -22.07 -7.49 5.15
C ASP A 293 -22.38 -6.02 4.79
N ALA A 294 -23.35 -5.42 5.49
CA ALA A 294 -23.72 -4.01 5.30
C ALA A 294 -22.56 -3.05 5.61
N CYS A 295 -21.81 -3.30 6.67
CA CYS A 295 -20.65 -2.48 7.03
C CYS A 295 -19.55 -2.60 5.95
N ARG A 296 -19.31 -3.79 5.39
CA ARG A 296 -18.32 -3.95 4.30
C ARG A 296 -18.65 -3.13 3.07
N ASP A 297 -19.91 -3.02 2.69
CA ASP A 297 -20.30 -2.25 1.51
C ASP A 297 -20.08 -0.75 1.72
N VAL A 298 -20.36 -0.24 2.93
CA VAL A 298 -20.02 1.16 3.32
C VAL A 298 -18.52 1.39 3.25
N TRP A 299 -17.73 0.49 3.83
CA TRP A 299 -16.27 0.60 3.89
C TRP A 299 -15.62 0.51 2.49
N ARG A 300 -16.06 -0.40 1.61
CA ARG A 300 -15.63 -0.44 0.19
C ARG A 300 -16.07 0.81 -0.58
N GLY A 301 -17.19 1.41 -0.19
CA GLY A 301 -17.70 2.63 -0.79
C GLY A 301 -16.87 3.87 -0.43
N THR A 302 -16.32 3.91 0.79
CA THR A 302 -15.75 5.12 1.41
C THR A 302 -14.22 5.09 1.49
N CYS A 303 -13.62 3.91 1.56
CA CYS A 303 -12.19 3.74 1.78
C CYS A 303 -11.53 3.02 0.61
N ALA A 304 -10.23 3.26 0.42
CA ALA A 304 -9.44 2.43 -0.47
C ALA A 304 -9.31 1.03 0.15
N ALA A 305 -9.81 0.02 -0.54
CA ALA A 305 -9.74 -1.37 -0.10
C ALA A 305 -8.68 -2.13 -0.89
N ALA A 306 -7.81 -2.85 -0.18
CA ALA A 306 -6.80 -3.70 -0.78
C ALA A 306 -6.85 -5.11 -0.16
N PRO A 307 -6.65 -6.19 -0.94
CA PRO A 307 -6.42 -7.51 -0.37
C PRO A 307 -5.15 -7.50 0.47
N VAL A 308 -5.13 -8.21 1.59
CA VAL A 308 -4.01 -8.17 2.54
C VAL A 308 -3.63 -9.55 3.07
N ASP A 309 -2.32 -9.81 3.18
CA ASP A 309 -1.77 -11.02 3.83
C ASP A 309 -1.67 -10.80 5.34
N ILE A 310 -2.65 -11.35 6.08
CA ILE A 310 -2.74 -11.24 7.52
C ILE A 310 -1.80 -12.26 8.17
N LEU A 311 -0.70 -11.79 8.76
CA LEU A 311 0.24 -12.61 9.53
C LEU A 311 -0.25 -12.83 10.97
N VAL A 312 -0.86 -11.80 11.56
CA VAL A 312 -1.50 -11.85 12.89
C VAL A 312 -2.88 -11.19 12.78
N PRO A 313 -3.98 -11.91 13.02
CA PRO A 313 -5.32 -11.34 12.88
C PRO A 313 -5.63 -10.33 14.00
N PRO A 314 -6.43 -9.28 13.71
CA PRO A 314 -6.89 -8.35 14.72
C PRO A 314 -7.75 -9.07 15.76
N ARG A 315 -7.53 -8.79 17.05
CA ARG A 315 -8.42 -9.28 18.11
C ARG A 315 -9.77 -8.57 18.11
N ARG A 316 -9.79 -7.30 17.70
CA ARG A 316 -11.00 -6.48 17.52
C ARG A 316 -10.90 -5.78 16.17
N VAL A 317 -11.96 -5.88 15.38
CA VAL A 317 -12.05 -5.13 14.12
C VAL A 317 -12.48 -3.71 14.43
N ARG A 318 -11.56 -2.77 14.27
CA ARG A 318 -11.75 -1.33 14.45
C ARG A 318 -10.86 -0.58 13.48
N ALA A 319 -11.23 0.66 13.19
CA ALA A 319 -10.31 1.61 12.57
C ALA A 319 -9.27 2.04 13.62
N SER A 320 -8.01 2.00 13.25
CA SER A 320 -6.93 2.43 14.14
C SER A 320 -5.75 3.00 13.37
N SER A 321 -4.90 3.74 14.09
CA SER A 321 -3.58 4.09 13.58
C SER A 321 -2.76 2.84 13.27
N PHE A 322 -1.80 3.01 12.38
CA PHE A 322 -0.94 1.92 11.93
C PHE A 322 0.53 2.33 11.93
N LEU A 323 1.40 1.33 12.04
CA LEU A 323 2.86 1.48 12.00
C LEU A 323 3.38 0.74 10.78
N THR A 324 4.29 1.35 10.02
CA THR A 324 4.98 0.64 8.93
C THR A 324 6.42 0.29 9.30
N SER A 325 6.91 -0.81 8.72
CA SER A 325 8.30 -1.24 8.85
C SER A 325 8.68 -2.18 7.71
N VAL A 326 9.98 -2.32 7.41
CA VAL A 326 10.45 -3.33 6.44
C VAL A 326 10.39 -4.72 7.07
N ARG A 327 10.89 -4.86 8.31
CA ARG A 327 10.95 -6.12 9.04
C ARG A 327 10.01 -6.09 10.24
N LEU A 328 9.44 -7.25 10.55
CA LEU A 328 8.56 -7.42 11.71
C LEU A 328 9.27 -7.19 13.05
N GLU A 329 10.51 -7.65 13.19
CA GLU A 329 11.33 -7.41 14.37
C GLU A 329 11.60 -5.91 14.62
N ASP A 330 11.84 -5.15 13.55
CA ASP A 330 12.01 -3.69 13.63
C ASP A 330 10.71 -3.00 14.06
N ALA A 331 9.56 -3.50 13.61
CA ALA A 331 8.26 -3.01 14.02
C ALA A 331 8.02 -3.25 15.52
N TRP A 332 8.40 -4.43 16.03
CA TRP A 332 8.31 -4.73 17.47
C TRP A 332 9.20 -3.81 18.31
N SER A 333 10.44 -3.61 17.87
CA SER A 333 11.37 -2.68 18.53
C SER A 333 10.88 -1.22 18.52
N ARG A 334 10.14 -0.82 17.49
CA ARG A 334 9.44 0.48 17.46
C ARG A 334 8.26 0.49 18.44
N TYR A 335 7.43 -0.55 18.45
CA TYR A 335 6.27 -0.69 19.34
C TYR A 335 6.64 -0.59 20.83
N LEU A 336 7.74 -1.21 21.25
CA LEU A 336 8.22 -1.16 22.64
C LEU A 336 8.60 0.26 23.11
N ARG A 337 8.99 1.14 22.18
CA ARG A 337 9.38 2.53 22.47
C ARG A 337 8.20 3.49 22.52
N LEU A 338 7.00 3.04 22.14
CA LEU A 338 5.78 3.84 22.21
C LEU A 338 5.35 4.07 23.66
N GLU A 339 4.74 5.22 23.91
CA GLU A 339 4.05 5.50 25.17
C GLU A 339 2.75 4.67 25.29
N PRO A 340 2.24 4.43 26.52
CA PRO A 340 1.03 3.62 26.72
C PRO A 340 -0.20 4.09 25.94
N ASP A 341 -0.41 5.40 25.80
CA ASP A 341 -1.52 5.97 25.01
C ASP A 341 -1.42 5.67 23.53
N GLN A 342 -0.21 5.78 22.96
CA GLN A 342 0.06 5.49 21.56
C GLN A 342 -0.19 4.01 21.25
N ARG A 343 0.28 3.10 22.12
CA ARG A 343 0.01 1.66 21.98
C ARG A 343 -1.48 1.34 21.99
N ARG A 344 -2.31 2.09 22.74
CA ARG A 344 -3.77 1.89 22.75
C ARG A 344 -4.44 2.30 21.44
N ARG A 345 -3.92 3.32 20.75
CA ARG A 345 -4.41 3.81 19.45
C ARG A 345 -3.91 2.98 18.27
N LEU A 346 -2.75 2.35 18.39
CA LEU A 346 -2.21 1.45 17.38
C LEU A 346 -2.99 0.14 17.36
N GLY A 347 -3.52 -0.24 16.19
CA GLY A 347 -4.17 -1.54 16.02
C GLY A 347 -3.62 -2.35 14.85
N HIS A 348 -2.77 -1.75 14.01
CA HIS A 348 -2.22 -2.40 12.83
C HIS A 348 -0.73 -2.13 12.67
N VAL A 349 -0.01 -3.13 12.21
CA VAL A 349 1.40 -3.07 11.85
C VAL A 349 1.51 -3.62 10.43
N LEU A 350 2.07 -2.83 9.51
CA LEU A 350 2.30 -3.22 8.12
C LEU A 350 3.78 -3.48 7.89
N VAL A 351 4.10 -4.67 7.41
CA VAL A 351 5.49 -5.12 7.19
C VAL A 351 5.70 -5.69 5.80
N GLU A 352 6.84 -5.38 5.19
CA GLU A 352 7.22 -6.01 3.92
C GLU A 352 7.63 -7.47 4.13
N ARG A 353 8.39 -7.73 5.21
CA ARG A 353 8.97 -9.03 5.54
C ARG A 353 8.66 -9.41 6.98
N GLY A 354 8.26 -10.66 7.16
CA GLY A 354 7.83 -11.18 8.45
C GLY A 354 7.05 -12.47 8.31
N GLY A 355 7.21 -13.41 9.23
CA GLY A 355 6.47 -14.67 9.29
C GLY A 355 5.55 -14.78 10.51
N PRO A 356 4.41 -15.51 10.43
CA PRO A 356 3.47 -15.67 11.55
C PRO A 356 4.03 -16.49 12.73
N GLY A 357 5.15 -17.21 12.49
CA GLY A 357 5.89 -17.98 13.49
C GLY A 357 7.10 -17.25 14.08
N GLU A 358 7.37 -16.02 13.65
CA GLU A 358 8.43 -15.21 14.25
C GLU A 358 8.11 -14.82 15.68
N HIS A 359 9.17 -14.50 16.41
CA HIS A 359 9.06 -14.03 17.77
C HIS A 359 8.18 -12.77 17.87
N ALA A 360 8.46 -11.74 17.06
CA ALA A 360 7.68 -10.51 17.02
C ALA A 360 6.19 -10.75 16.65
N ALA A 361 5.87 -11.74 15.81
CA ALA A 361 4.48 -12.09 15.51
C ALA A 361 3.74 -12.66 16.73
N VAL A 362 4.42 -13.48 17.54
CA VAL A 362 3.88 -13.99 18.80
C VAL A 362 3.62 -12.84 19.78
N MET A 363 4.53 -11.86 19.84
CA MET A 363 4.35 -10.68 20.71
C MET A 363 3.17 -9.81 20.29
N PHE A 364 3.04 -9.46 19.00
CA PHE A 364 1.89 -8.68 18.54
C PHE A 364 0.55 -9.39 18.75
N ARG A 365 0.53 -10.73 18.66
CA ARG A 365 -0.66 -11.53 18.96
C ARG A 365 -1.11 -11.40 20.42
N GLN A 366 -0.16 -11.31 21.36
CA GLN A 366 -0.46 -11.10 22.78
C GLN A 366 -1.05 -9.71 23.03
N GLU A 367 -0.46 -8.69 22.41
CA GLU A 367 -0.93 -7.31 22.49
C GLU A 367 -2.24 -7.07 21.71
N GLY A 368 -2.67 -8.05 20.90
CA GLY A 368 -3.89 -7.98 20.10
C GLY A 368 -3.79 -7.01 18.92
N VAL A 369 -2.58 -6.69 18.49
CA VAL A 369 -2.28 -5.80 17.36
C VAL A 369 -2.18 -6.65 16.09
N ALA A 370 -2.91 -6.26 15.05
CA ALA A 370 -2.87 -6.96 13.78
C ALA A 370 -1.53 -6.73 13.07
N VAL A 371 -0.99 -7.78 12.47
CA VAL A 371 0.20 -7.69 11.61
C VAL A 371 -0.21 -8.09 10.21
N LEU A 372 -0.04 -7.15 9.29
CA LEU A 372 -0.38 -7.24 7.89
C LEU A 372 0.91 -7.23 7.09
N ARG A 373 1.01 -8.07 6.07
CA ARG A 373 2.06 -7.97 5.09
C ARG A 373 1.59 -7.08 3.95
N GLY A 374 2.37 -6.04 3.69
CA GLY A 374 2.09 -5.02 2.69
C GLY A 374 3.29 -4.10 2.57
N ARG A 375 3.45 -3.46 1.42
CA ARG A 375 4.51 -2.50 1.21
C ARG A 375 4.02 -1.12 1.63
N PRO A 376 4.85 -0.29 2.29
CA PRO A 376 4.47 1.09 2.60
C PRO A 376 4.02 1.87 1.35
N GLU A 377 4.67 1.63 0.20
CA GLU A 377 4.34 2.27 -1.08
C GLU A 377 2.97 1.88 -1.67
N ASP A 378 2.35 0.79 -1.19
CA ASP A 378 1.00 0.38 -1.61
C ASP A 378 -0.10 1.00 -0.72
N ILE A 379 0.29 1.68 0.36
CA ILE A 379 -0.63 2.37 1.27
C ILE A 379 -1.00 3.71 0.61
N PRO A 380 -2.30 4.07 0.53
CA PRO A 380 -2.68 5.38 0.04
C PRO A 380 -1.98 6.48 0.83
N GLU A 381 -1.38 7.43 0.11
CA GLU A 381 -0.48 8.45 0.67
C GLU A 381 -1.07 9.24 1.85
N THR A 382 -2.38 9.49 1.83
CA THR A 382 -3.10 10.29 2.81
C THR A 382 -3.70 9.44 3.95
N ALA A 383 -3.57 8.11 3.90
CA ALA A 383 -4.20 7.20 4.85
C ALA A 383 -3.73 7.48 6.29
N SER A 384 -4.69 7.78 7.17
CA SER A 384 -4.43 8.06 8.58
C SER A 384 -4.91 6.95 9.51
N TYR A 385 -5.74 6.03 9.00
CA TYR A 385 -6.16 4.84 9.72
C TYR A 385 -6.25 3.63 8.78
N ALA A 386 -6.18 2.46 9.39
CA ALA A 386 -6.41 1.18 8.74
C ALA A 386 -7.49 0.39 9.49
N LEU A 387 -8.21 -0.46 8.76
CA LEU A 387 -9.08 -1.49 9.31
C LEU A 387 -8.86 -2.78 8.52
N ALA A 388 -8.61 -3.89 9.20
CA ALA A 388 -8.44 -5.18 8.55
C ALA A 388 -9.65 -6.07 8.87
N ASP A 389 -10.30 -6.61 7.84
CA ASP A 389 -11.37 -7.61 8.00
C ASP A 389 -10.79 -9.02 7.78
N PRO A 390 -10.62 -9.81 8.86
CA PRO A 390 -10.08 -11.17 8.73
C PRO A 390 -11.03 -12.13 8.01
N TRP A 391 -12.32 -11.79 7.83
CA TRP A 391 -13.29 -12.62 7.12
C TRP A 391 -13.12 -12.58 5.60
N THR A 392 -12.92 -11.39 5.04
CA THR A 392 -12.71 -11.20 3.60
C THR A 392 -11.24 -11.08 3.21
N GLN A 393 -10.32 -10.97 4.17
CA GLN A 393 -8.88 -10.71 3.96
C GLN A 393 -8.63 -9.41 3.18
N GLU A 394 -9.38 -8.37 3.53
CA GLU A 394 -9.26 -7.02 2.98
C GLU A 394 -8.80 -6.05 4.08
N CYS A 395 -7.93 -5.11 3.72
CA CYS A 395 -7.62 -3.95 4.52
C CYS A 395 -8.19 -2.70 3.86
N TYR A 396 -8.82 -1.86 4.67
CA TYR A 396 -9.38 -0.58 4.28
C TYR A 396 -8.51 0.53 4.85
N PHE A 397 -8.10 1.43 3.97
CA PHE A 397 -7.33 2.63 4.30
C PHE A 397 -8.20 3.86 4.03
N GLY A 398 -8.26 4.76 5.01
CA GLY A 398 -9.01 5.99 4.87
C GLY A 398 -8.35 7.16 5.59
N THR A 399 -8.94 8.33 5.38
CA THR A 399 -8.41 9.62 5.82
C THR A 399 -9.38 10.27 6.80
N GLY A 400 -8.86 10.92 7.83
CA GLY A 400 -9.68 11.66 8.80
C GLY A 400 -10.53 10.72 9.66
N ARG A 401 -11.85 10.96 9.69
CA ARG A 401 -12.77 10.25 10.60
C ARG A 401 -13.26 8.94 9.99
N PRO A 402 -13.04 7.78 10.64
CA PRO A 402 -13.47 6.50 10.10
C PRO A 402 -15.01 6.33 10.14
N PRO A 403 -15.60 5.63 9.16
CA PRO A 403 -17.00 5.19 9.24
C PRO A 403 -17.29 4.38 10.50
N ALA A 404 -18.55 4.35 10.92
CA ALA A 404 -18.96 3.50 12.04
C ALA A 404 -18.69 2.02 11.72
N VAL A 405 -18.18 1.30 12.72
CA VAL A 405 -17.83 -0.12 12.58
C VAL A 405 -18.87 -0.97 13.30
N GLU A 406 -19.51 -1.88 12.56
CA GLU A 406 -20.41 -2.89 13.09
C GLU A 406 -19.83 -4.28 12.84
N THR A 407 -19.73 -5.08 13.90
CA THR A 407 -19.08 -6.40 13.86
C THR A 407 -20.00 -7.52 14.31
N GLY A 408 -19.75 -8.73 13.82
CA GLY A 408 -20.29 -9.98 14.37
C GLY A 408 -19.16 -10.94 14.74
N THR A 409 -19.35 -11.76 15.77
CA THR A 409 -18.33 -12.74 16.18
C THR A 409 -18.45 -14.02 15.35
N ARG A 410 -17.33 -14.50 14.80
CA ARG A 410 -17.23 -15.74 14.03
C ARG A 410 -16.04 -16.57 14.52
N ARG A 411 -16.18 -17.90 14.51
CA ARG A 411 -15.06 -18.82 14.71
C ARG A 411 -14.41 -19.14 13.35
N MET A 412 -13.09 -19.03 13.27
CA MET A 412 -12.37 -19.00 12.00
C MET A 412 -11.05 -19.75 12.09
N SER A 413 -10.70 -20.57 11.11
CA SER A 413 -9.33 -21.10 11.00
C SER A 413 -8.36 -19.97 10.60
N ALA A 414 -7.30 -19.76 11.38
CA ALA A 414 -6.28 -18.75 11.14
C ALA A 414 -5.21 -19.21 10.13
N VAL A 415 -5.64 -19.83 9.02
CA VAL A 415 -4.74 -20.33 7.97
C VAL A 415 -4.01 -19.14 7.33
N PRO A 416 -2.67 -19.11 7.33
CA PRO A 416 -1.92 -18.05 6.67
C PRO A 416 -2.23 -17.98 5.18
N GLN A 417 -2.26 -16.77 4.60
CA GLN A 417 -2.53 -16.60 3.17
C GLN A 417 -1.43 -17.24 2.31
N GLY A 418 -1.81 -17.72 1.13
CA GLY A 418 -0.90 -18.36 0.17
C GLY A 418 -0.67 -19.86 0.41
N CYS A 419 -1.21 -20.40 1.50
CA CYS A 419 -1.29 -21.83 1.80
C CYS A 419 -2.07 -22.59 0.71
N ARG A 420 -1.54 -23.73 0.27
CA ARG A 420 -2.13 -24.56 -0.79
C ARG A 420 -1.76 -26.03 -0.64
N LEU A 421 -2.51 -26.92 -1.28
CA LEU A 421 -2.07 -28.29 -1.50
C LEU A 421 -0.97 -28.31 -2.57
N LEU A 422 0.00 -29.20 -2.40
CA LEU A 422 1.07 -29.43 -3.37
C LEU A 422 0.89 -30.82 -4.00
N PHE A 423 1.11 -30.92 -5.30
CA PHE A 423 0.94 -32.16 -6.05
C PHE A 423 2.25 -32.63 -6.67
N ALA A 424 2.40 -33.94 -6.77
CA ALA A 424 3.38 -34.62 -7.59
C ALA A 424 2.76 -35.05 -8.93
N PRO A 425 3.59 -35.37 -9.96
CA PRO A 425 3.08 -35.87 -11.24
C PRO A 425 2.18 -37.12 -11.10
N ALA A 426 2.49 -38.00 -10.14
CA ALA A 426 1.71 -39.20 -9.87
C ALA A 426 0.23 -38.89 -9.55
N ASP A 427 -0.03 -37.81 -8.81
CA ASP A 427 -1.38 -37.39 -8.39
C ASP A 427 -2.27 -36.97 -9.57
N ALA A 428 -1.66 -36.50 -10.67
CA ALA A 428 -2.37 -36.02 -11.84
C ALA A 428 -2.59 -37.10 -12.92
N THR A 429 -2.05 -38.30 -12.75
CA THR A 429 -2.06 -39.36 -13.78
C THR A 429 -3.46 -39.72 -14.26
N GLY A 430 -4.42 -39.84 -13.33
CA GLY A 430 -5.81 -40.16 -13.66
C GLY A 430 -6.50 -39.08 -14.50
N ALA A 431 -6.32 -37.81 -14.12
CA ALA A 431 -6.87 -36.67 -14.86
C ALA A 431 -6.22 -36.53 -16.25
N ALA A 432 -4.89 -36.72 -16.33
CA ALA A 432 -4.18 -36.69 -17.61
C ALA A 432 -4.56 -37.85 -18.55
N ALA A 433 -4.95 -39.02 -18.00
CA ALA A 433 -5.46 -40.12 -18.80
C ALA A 433 -6.87 -39.83 -19.36
N ALA A 434 -7.75 -39.23 -18.55
CA ALA A 434 -9.07 -38.78 -19.00
C ALA A 434 -8.94 -37.73 -20.12
N ALA A 435 -8.16 -36.66 -19.89
CA ALA A 435 -7.92 -35.61 -20.87
C ALA A 435 -7.37 -36.13 -22.22
N ARG A 436 -6.56 -37.20 -22.20
CA ARG A 436 -6.08 -37.86 -23.42
C ARG A 436 -7.14 -38.65 -24.16
N THR A 437 -8.08 -39.28 -23.43
CA THR A 437 -9.01 -40.27 -23.98
C THR A 437 -10.27 -39.62 -24.54
N ASP A 438 -10.86 -38.68 -23.80
CA ASP A 438 -12.14 -38.06 -24.16
C ASP A 438 -12.07 -36.54 -24.32
N GLY A 439 -10.89 -35.94 -24.14
CA GLY A 439 -10.67 -34.50 -24.27
C GLY A 439 -11.15 -33.68 -23.07
N THR A 440 -11.59 -34.31 -21.98
CA THR A 440 -12.04 -33.63 -20.78
C THR A 440 -10.84 -33.14 -19.97
N GLY A 441 -10.63 -31.83 -19.94
CA GLY A 441 -9.58 -31.21 -19.15
C GLY A 441 -9.66 -31.54 -17.64
N PRO A 442 -8.57 -31.33 -16.87
CA PRO A 442 -8.62 -31.49 -15.43
C PRO A 442 -9.69 -30.58 -14.82
N THR A 443 -10.48 -31.11 -13.90
CA THR A 443 -11.50 -30.37 -13.15
C THR A 443 -11.21 -30.43 -11.65
N LEU A 444 -11.81 -29.53 -10.88
CA LEU A 444 -11.68 -29.53 -9.42
C LEU A 444 -12.07 -30.87 -8.80
N ALA A 445 -13.10 -31.55 -9.34
CA ALA A 445 -13.56 -32.85 -8.84
C ALA A 445 -12.50 -33.96 -8.96
N LEU A 446 -11.53 -33.82 -9.86
CA LEU A 446 -10.43 -34.77 -10.05
C LEU A 446 -9.20 -34.42 -9.19
N MET A 447 -9.18 -33.25 -8.54
CA MET A 447 -8.07 -32.82 -7.69
C MET A 447 -8.08 -33.59 -6.36
N PRO A 448 -7.04 -34.38 -6.03
CA PRO A 448 -6.97 -35.08 -4.75
C PRO A 448 -7.06 -34.12 -3.56
N GLY A 449 -7.76 -34.54 -2.51
CA GLY A 449 -7.91 -33.76 -1.27
C GLY A 449 -8.96 -32.64 -1.31
N VAL A 450 -9.49 -32.27 -2.49
CA VAL A 450 -10.47 -31.17 -2.61
C VAL A 450 -11.70 -31.34 -1.72
N GLY A 451 -12.28 -32.55 -1.66
CA GLY A 451 -13.45 -32.84 -0.83
C GLY A 451 -13.16 -32.62 0.66
N ARG A 452 -11.96 -33.03 1.10
CA ARG A 452 -11.51 -32.83 2.49
C ARG A 452 -11.31 -31.35 2.84
N LEU A 453 -10.90 -30.51 1.88
CA LEU A 453 -10.83 -29.06 2.09
C LEU A 453 -12.22 -28.45 2.34
N TYR A 454 -13.27 -28.98 1.69
CA TYR A 454 -14.66 -28.55 1.94
C TYR A 454 -15.22 -29.04 3.26
N GLU A 455 -14.64 -30.09 3.84
CA GLU A 455 -14.97 -30.64 5.16
C GLU A 455 -14.25 -29.92 6.31
N LEU A 456 -13.25 -29.08 6.03
CA LEU A 456 -12.50 -28.38 7.07
C LEU A 456 -13.41 -27.43 7.87
N PRO A 457 -13.45 -27.57 9.21
CA PRO A 457 -14.30 -26.72 10.04
C PRO A 457 -13.75 -25.28 10.07
N HIS A 458 -14.66 -24.32 10.24
CA HIS A 458 -14.32 -22.91 10.50
C HIS A 458 -13.48 -22.21 9.42
N LEU A 459 -13.21 -22.83 8.27
CA LEU A 459 -12.53 -22.17 7.17
C LEU A 459 -13.51 -21.22 6.45
N PRO A 460 -13.25 -19.90 6.39
CA PRO A 460 -14.16 -18.97 5.72
C PRO A 460 -14.33 -19.35 4.23
N PRO A 461 -15.54 -19.24 3.65
CA PRO A 461 -15.78 -19.68 2.27
C PRO A 461 -14.80 -19.07 1.24
N ARG A 462 -14.55 -17.76 1.31
CA ARG A 462 -13.59 -17.09 0.41
C ARG A 462 -12.16 -17.62 0.57
N VAL A 463 -11.71 -17.85 1.81
CA VAL A 463 -10.37 -18.39 2.10
C VAL A 463 -10.25 -19.81 1.54
N ARG A 464 -11.27 -20.64 1.75
CA ARG A 464 -11.33 -21.99 1.20
C ARG A 464 -11.29 -21.99 -0.32
N ASP A 465 -12.12 -21.19 -0.97
CA ASP A 465 -12.19 -21.13 -2.43
C ASP A 465 -10.86 -20.64 -3.01
N ARG A 466 -10.17 -19.72 -2.32
CA ARG A 466 -8.82 -19.27 -2.68
C ARG A 466 -7.79 -20.40 -2.54
N ILE A 467 -7.76 -21.14 -1.43
CA ILE A 467 -6.87 -22.29 -1.24
C ILE A 467 -7.09 -23.34 -2.33
N VAL A 468 -8.36 -23.64 -2.65
CA VAL A 468 -8.72 -24.58 -3.72
C VAL A 468 -8.19 -24.10 -5.07
N LEU A 469 -8.39 -22.81 -5.39
CA LEU A 469 -7.92 -22.22 -6.64
C LEU A 469 -6.39 -22.20 -6.74
N ASP A 470 -5.70 -21.80 -5.67
CA ASP A 470 -4.24 -21.71 -5.59
C ASP A 470 -3.56 -23.08 -5.61
N SER A 471 -4.28 -24.13 -5.21
CA SER A 471 -3.88 -25.55 -5.33
C SER A 471 -4.10 -26.08 -6.75
N PHE A 472 -5.16 -25.62 -7.40
CA PHE A 472 -5.57 -26.12 -8.72
C PHE A 472 -4.79 -25.48 -9.87
N LEU A 473 -4.60 -24.15 -9.83
CA LEU A 473 -3.99 -23.36 -10.91
C LEU A 473 -2.53 -22.97 -10.60
N PRO A 474 -1.65 -22.92 -11.62
CA PRO A 474 -0.26 -22.53 -11.43
C PRO A 474 -0.12 -21.04 -11.08
N SER A 475 0.44 -20.76 -9.90
CA SER A 475 0.86 -19.42 -9.51
C SER A 475 2.19 -19.02 -10.17
N PRO A 476 2.43 -17.71 -10.39
CA PRO A 476 3.72 -17.23 -10.88
C PRO A 476 4.86 -17.25 -9.89
N ASP A 477 4.55 -17.35 -8.60
CA ASP A 477 5.55 -17.14 -7.57
C ASP A 477 5.89 -18.45 -6.82
N VAL A 478 5.19 -19.55 -7.16
CA VAL A 478 5.28 -20.80 -6.41
C VAL A 478 5.77 -21.97 -7.26
N PHE A 479 6.93 -22.48 -6.89
CA PHE A 479 7.61 -23.60 -7.54
C PHE A 479 8.20 -24.57 -6.52
N ILE A 480 8.38 -25.81 -6.93
CA ILE A 480 9.13 -26.83 -6.19
C ILE A 480 10.40 -27.15 -6.96
N ARG A 481 11.53 -27.19 -6.26
CA ARG A 481 12.79 -27.78 -6.73
C ARG A 481 12.93 -29.23 -6.28
N ARG A 482 13.21 -30.13 -7.23
CA ARG A 482 13.59 -31.54 -7.02
C ARG A 482 14.87 -31.83 -7.79
N GLY A 483 16.00 -31.84 -7.09
CA GLY A 483 17.31 -31.84 -7.75
C GLY A 483 17.47 -30.61 -8.65
N ALA A 484 17.78 -30.83 -9.93
CA ALA A 484 17.89 -29.75 -10.92
C ALA A 484 16.53 -29.22 -11.43
N GLN A 485 15.47 -30.02 -11.34
CA GLN A 485 14.16 -29.68 -11.90
C GLN A 485 13.42 -28.67 -11.02
N VAL A 486 12.85 -27.63 -11.65
CA VAL A 486 11.97 -26.65 -11.00
C VAL A 486 10.66 -26.58 -11.75
N SER A 487 9.54 -26.75 -11.06
CA SER A 487 8.22 -26.76 -11.68
C SER A 487 7.12 -26.34 -10.71
N SER A 488 5.96 -25.94 -11.24
CA SER A 488 4.82 -25.54 -10.40
C SER A 488 4.21 -26.76 -9.68
N PRO A 489 3.82 -26.62 -8.39
CA PRO A 489 3.17 -27.69 -7.64
C PRO A 489 1.67 -27.83 -7.90
N ALA A 490 1.05 -26.94 -8.66
CA ALA A 490 -0.38 -26.93 -8.86
C ALA A 490 -0.88 -28.18 -9.62
N PHE A 491 -2.11 -28.60 -9.35
CA PHE A 491 -2.67 -29.82 -9.94
C PHE A 491 -2.71 -29.77 -11.48
N THR A 492 -3.17 -28.67 -12.07
CA THR A 492 -3.21 -28.50 -13.53
C THR A 492 -1.82 -28.45 -14.16
N ALA A 493 -0.82 -27.91 -13.45
CA ALA A 493 0.58 -27.92 -13.87
C ALA A 493 1.16 -29.35 -13.91
N ARG A 494 0.84 -30.17 -12.90
CA ARG A 494 1.23 -31.60 -12.88
C ARG A 494 0.52 -32.40 -13.97
N CYS A 495 -0.74 -32.08 -14.24
CA CYS A 495 -1.46 -32.66 -15.38
C CYS A 495 -0.76 -32.31 -16.71
N ALA A 496 -0.38 -31.04 -16.90
CA ALA A 496 0.36 -30.59 -18.09
C ALA A 496 1.66 -31.36 -18.28
N GLU A 497 2.42 -31.55 -17.20
CA GLU A 497 3.68 -32.31 -17.18
C GLU A 497 3.46 -33.75 -17.67
N VAL A 498 2.48 -34.47 -17.09
CA VAL A 498 2.14 -35.85 -17.46
C VAL A 498 1.62 -35.96 -18.90
N LEU A 499 0.87 -34.97 -19.38
CA LEU A 499 0.36 -34.94 -20.76
C LEU A 499 1.49 -34.75 -21.78
N LEU A 500 2.41 -33.82 -21.50
CA LEU A 500 3.59 -33.58 -22.34
C LEU A 500 4.54 -34.79 -22.32
N ASP A 501 4.76 -35.42 -21.16
CA ASP A 501 5.53 -36.68 -21.04
C ASP A 501 4.86 -37.84 -21.78
N GLY A 502 3.53 -37.78 -21.86
CA GLY A 502 2.71 -38.67 -22.69
C GLY A 502 2.79 -38.43 -24.19
N GLY A 503 3.61 -37.47 -24.65
CA GLY A 503 3.87 -37.18 -26.06
C GLY A 503 2.88 -36.21 -26.71
N LEU A 504 2.01 -35.53 -25.96
CA LEU A 504 1.11 -34.53 -26.53
C LEU A 504 1.85 -33.23 -26.85
N PRO A 505 1.56 -32.55 -27.98
CA PRO A 505 2.10 -31.23 -28.26
C PRO A 505 1.64 -30.17 -27.25
N ALA A 506 2.50 -29.18 -26.96
CA ALA A 506 2.22 -28.14 -25.95
C ALA A 506 0.96 -27.33 -26.22
N GLU A 507 0.68 -26.96 -27.47
CA GLU A 507 -0.57 -26.26 -27.81
C GLU A 507 -1.80 -27.12 -27.51
N ARG A 508 -1.74 -28.42 -27.82
CA ARG A 508 -2.84 -29.33 -27.51
C ARG A 508 -3.03 -29.50 -26.00
N VAL A 509 -1.93 -29.53 -25.24
CA VAL A 509 -2.00 -29.54 -23.78
C VAL A 509 -2.62 -28.26 -23.24
N ALA A 510 -2.23 -27.09 -23.76
CA ALA A 510 -2.81 -25.81 -23.35
C ALA A 510 -4.33 -25.74 -23.62
N GLU A 511 -4.79 -26.24 -24.77
CA GLU A 511 -6.24 -26.33 -25.08
C GLU A 511 -7.02 -27.22 -24.10
N LEU A 512 -6.38 -28.26 -23.55
CA LEU A 512 -7.00 -29.18 -22.60
C LEU A 512 -7.02 -28.63 -21.16
N LEU A 513 -6.30 -27.54 -20.88
CA LEU A 513 -6.23 -26.94 -19.54
C LEU A 513 -7.14 -25.70 -19.43
N PRO A 514 -7.50 -25.31 -18.20
CA PRO A 514 -8.15 -24.02 -17.95
C PRO A 514 -7.32 -22.86 -18.51
N ASP A 515 -7.99 -21.80 -18.97
CA ASP A 515 -7.38 -20.61 -19.60
C ASP A 515 -6.21 -20.05 -18.78
N ALA A 516 -6.39 -19.92 -17.47
CA ALA A 516 -5.38 -19.42 -16.53
C ALA A 516 -4.10 -20.29 -16.43
N ALA A 517 -4.15 -21.56 -16.85
CA ALA A 517 -3.02 -22.49 -16.83
C ALA A 517 -2.33 -22.64 -18.20
N ARG A 518 -2.87 -22.04 -19.27
CA ARG A 518 -2.34 -22.17 -20.64
C ARG A 518 -0.92 -21.65 -20.79
N ALA A 519 -0.65 -20.46 -20.25
CA ALA A 519 0.68 -19.85 -20.27
C ALA A 519 1.71 -20.75 -19.60
N TYR A 520 1.36 -21.42 -18.50
CA TYR A 520 2.24 -22.40 -17.86
C TYR A 520 2.53 -23.59 -18.77
N ALA A 521 1.52 -24.18 -19.42
CA ALA A 521 1.73 -25.31 -20.31
C ALA A 521 2.59 -24.96 -21.54
N ARG A 522 2.39 -23.77 -22.12
CA ARG A 522 3.23 -23.25 -23.20
C ARG A 522 4.67 -23.04 -22.74
N GLY A 523 4.86 -22.35 -21.61
CA GLY A 523 6.19 -22.14 -21.01
C GLY A 523 6.90 -23.45 -20.65
N LEU A 524 6.18 -24.43 -20.09
CA LEU A 524 6.70 -25.77 -19.82
C LEU A 524 7.12 -26.49 -21.10
N GLY A 525 6.31 -26.39 -22.17
CA GLY A 525 6.65 -26.93 -23.49
C GLY A 525 7.92 -26.29 -24.06
N ALA A 526 8.02 -24.96 -23.99
CA ALA A 526 9.19 -24.20 -24.44
C ALA A 526 10.46 -24.55 -23.64
N ALA A 527 10.37 -24.63 -22.32
CA ALA A 527 11.47 -25.06 -21.46
C ALA A 527 11.98 -26.46 -21.83
N ARG A 528 11.07 -27.41 -22.06
CA ARG A 528 11.42 -28.77 -22.48
C ARG A 528 12.07 -28.81 -23.86
N ALA A 529 11.56 -28.04 -24.81
CA ALA A 529 12.16 -27.93 -26.14
C ALA A 529 13.59 -27.36 -26.10
N ALA A 530 13.85 -26.45 -25.15
CA ALA A 530 15.17 -25.89 -24.88
C ALA A 530 16.06 -26.77 -23.99
N GLY A 531 15.55 -27.88 -23.45
CA GLY A 531 16.28 -28.73 -22.50
C GLY A 531 16.49 -28.10 -21.12
N ALA A 532 15.73 -27.06 -20.76
CA ALA A 532 15.84 -26.35 -19.50
C ALA A 532 15.16 -27.12 -18.36
N ALA A 533 15.90 -27.37 -17.27
CA ALA A 533 15.37 -28.03 -16.07
C ALA A 533 14.55 -27.07 -15.19
N ASP A 534 14.81 -25.76 -15.28
CA ASP A 534 14.06 -24.71 -14.57
C ASP A 534 13.07 -24.05 -15.53
N VAL A 535 11.77 -24.22 -15.27
CA VAL A 535 10.71 -23.74 -16.16
C VAL A 535 10.34 -22.27 -15.93
N ARG A 536 10.84 -21.65 -14.84
CA ARG A 536 10.34 -20.36 -14.35
C ARG A 536 10.43 -19.26 -15.41
N THR A 537 11.59 -19.11 -16.05
CA THR A 537 11.81 -18.07 -17.07
C THR A 537 10.88 -18.26 -18.27
N ALA A 538 10.78 -19.47 -18.82
CA ALA A 538 9.92 -19.75 -19.98
C ALA A 538 8.43 -19.54 -19.65
N VAL A 539 8.02 -19.88 -18.42
CA VAL A 539 6.66 -19.62 -17.94
C VAL A 539 6.40 -18.11 -17.77
N ALA A 540 7.36 -17.35 -17.22
CA ALA A 540 7.25 -15.90 -17.09
C ALA A 540 7.10 -15.22 -18.46
N VAL A 541 7.89 -15.65 -19.46
CA VAL A 541 7.77 -15.19 -20.85
C VAL A 541 6.39 -15.50 -21.42
N ALA A 542 5.93 -16.75 -21.34
CA ALA A 542 4.62 -17.15 -21.86
C ALA A 542 3.46 -16.42 -21.16
N ARG A 543 3.62 -16.01 -19.91
CA ARG A 543 2.64 -15.17 -19.20
C ARG A 543 2.66 -13.73 -19.69
N LEU A 544 3.83 -13.14 -19.88
CA LEU A 544 3.96 -11.80 -20.42
C LEU A 544 3.32 -11.71 -21.82
N GLU A 545 3.58 -12.69 -22.67
CA GLU A 545 2.91 -12.86 -23.98
C GLU A 545 1.39 -12.98 -23.85
N ALA A 546 0.91 -13.85 -22.94
CA ALA A 546 -0.52 -14.08 -22.77
C ALA A 546 -1.28 -12.89 -22.16
N ALA A 547 -0.60 -12.02 -21.39
CA ALA A 547 -1.20 -10.82 -20.82
C ALA A 547 -1.58 -9.79 -21.90
N GLY A 548 -0.86 -9.78 -23.04
CA GLY A 548 -1.14 -8.86 -24.15
C GLY A 548 -0.96 -7.38 -23.81
N THR A 549 -0.29 -7.07 -22.68
CA THR A 549 -0.03 -5.71 -22.21
C THR A 549 1.25 -5.11 -22.79
N VAL A 550 2.03 -5.90 -23.54
CA VAL A 550 3.28 -5.49 -24.20
C VAL A 550 3.14 -5.82 -25.68
N SER A 551 3.48 -4.88 -26.56
CA SER A 551 3.45 -5.13 -28.01
C SER A 551 4.52 -6.14 -28.42
N ASP A 552 4.35 -6.80 -29.57
CA ASP A 552 5.34 -7.75 -30.10
C ASP A 552 6.74 -7.10 -30.24
N THR A 553 6.79 -5.83 -30.65
CA THR A 553 8.06 -5.09 -30.83
C THR A 553 8.76 -4.79 -29.50
N ALA A 554 8.02 -4.34 -28.48
CA ALA A 554 8.58 -4.11 -27.15
C ALA A 554 8.98 -5.44 -26.49
N LEU A 555 8.19 -6.49 -26.70
CA LEU A 555 8.45 -7.83 -26.18
C LEU A 555 9.77 -8.39 -26.72
N GLU A 556 10.03 -8.32 -28.02
CA GLU A 556 11.31 -8.76 -28.61
C GLU A 556 12.52 -8.08 -27.94
N THR A 557 12.39 -6.79 -27.63
CA THR A 557 13.44 -5.99 -26.98
C THR A 557 13.66 -6.40 -25.52
N VAL A 558 12.61 -6.81 -24.81
CA VAL A 558 12.67 -7.29 -23.42
C VAL A 558 13.20 -8.73 -23.34
N LEU A 559 12.81 -9.60 -24.28
CA LEU A 559 13.12 -11.03 -24.22
C LEU A 559 14.60 -11.34 -24.46
N ALA A 560 15.26 -10.59 -25.34
CA ALA A 560 16.69 -10.76 -25.61
C ALA A 560 17.57 -10.65 -24.34
N PRO A 561 17.48 -9.56 -23.54
CA PRO A 561 18.25 -9.43 -22.31
C PRO A 561 17.78 -10.40 -21.20
N ALA A 562 16.47 -10.65 -21.07
CA ALA A 562 15.97 -11.62 -20.08
C ALA A 562 16.53 -13.03 -20.33
N ARG A 563 16.62 -13.45 -21.59
CA ARG A 563 17.22 -14.72 -21.98
C ARG A 563 18.73 -14.74 -21.76
N ALA A 564 19.44 -13.67 -22.13
CA ALA A 564 20.89 -13.58 -21.92
C ALA A 564 21.26 -13.69 -20.43
N LEU A 565 20.49 -13.03 -19.55
CA LEU A 565 20.64 -13.17 -18.10
C LEU A 565 20.37 -14.61 -17.65
N ALA A 566 19.28 -15.23 -18.11
CA ALA A 566 18.91 -16.58 -17.70
C ALA A 566 19.93 -17.65 -18.13
N ASP A 567 20.56 -17.49 -19.29
CA ASP A 567 21.56 -18.41 -19.85
C ASP A 567 22.87 -18.44 -19.01
N ASP A 568 23.16 -17.40 -18.21
CA ASP A 568 24.29 -17.37 -17.25
C ASP A 568 24.06 -18.28 -16.03
N GLY A 569 22.81 -18.68 -15.78
CA GLY A 569 22.42 -19.63 -14.74
C GLY A 569 22.54 -19.10 -13.31
N GLY A 570 21.92 -19.79 -12.34
CA GLY A 570 21.99 -19.42 -10.92
C GLY A 570 21.43 -18.03 -10.65
N ARG A 571 22.30 -17.07 -10.34
CA ARG A 571 21.91 -15.66 -10.13
C ARG A 571 21.41 -15.00 -11.42
N GLY A 572 21.94 -15.38 -12.58
CA GLY A 572 21.45 -14.88 -13.86
C GLY A 572 19.96 -15.21 -14.11
N THR A 573 19.51 -16.39 -13.68
CA THR A 573 18.09 -16.77 -13.72
C THR A 573 17.23 -15.86 -12.85
N GLU A 574 17.66 -15.54 -11.63
CA GLU A 574 16.92 -14.64 -10.73
C GLU A 574 16.90 -13.20 -11.26
N ALA A 575 18.00 -12.72 -11.85
CA ALA A 575 18.04 -11.41 -12.52
C ALA A 575 17.09 -11.35 -13.73
N GLY A 576 17.06 -12.40 -14.55
CA GLY A 576 16.14 -12.51 -15.70
C GLY A 576 14.67 -12.56 -15.28
N LEU A 577 14.35 -13.27 -14.19
CA LEU A 577 13.00 -13.27 -13.61
C LEU A 577 12.63 -11.89 -13.05
N ALA A 578 13.52 -11.25 -12.30
CA ALA A 578 13.30 -9.92 -11.76
C ALA A 578 13.07 -8.89 -12.88
N LEU A 579 13.76 -9.00 -14.01
CA LEU A 579 13.53 -8.17 -15.20
C LEU A 579 12.11 -8.37 -15.77
N LEU A 580 11.69 -9.62 -15.97
CA LEU A 580 10.35 -9.93 -16.49
C LEU A 580 9.25 -9.44 -15.52
N ASP A 581 9.47 -9.57 -14.22
CA ASP A 581 8.55 -9.08 -13.19
C ASP A 581 8.49 -7.55 -13.17
N ALA A 582 9.63 -6.86 -13.28
CA ALA A 582 9.70 -5.41 -13.36
C ALA A 582 8.97 -4.88 -14.61
N VAL A 583 9.17 -5.52 -15.77
CA VAL A 583 8.46 -5.18 -17.02
C VAL A 583 6.97 -5.44 -16.89
N THR A 584 6.56 -6.57 -16.30
CA THR A 584 5.15 -6.90 -16.08
C THR A 584 4.48 -5.87 -15.15
N SER A 585 5.16 -5.49 -14.06
CA SER A 585 4.69 -4.47 -13.12
C SER A 585 4.57 -3.10 -13.79
N LEU A 586 5.58 -2.69 -14.56
CA LEU A 586 5.59 -1.42 -15.28
C LEU A 586 4.51 -1.38 -16.37
N ALA A 587 4.38 -2.44 -17.17
CA ALA A 587 3.32 -2.57 -18.18
C ALA A 587 1.94 -2.47 -17.55
N SER A 588 1.72 -3.13 -16.41
CA SER A 588 0.46 -3.05 -15.66
C SER A 588 0.17 -1.63 -15.17
N SER A 589 1.20 -0.89 -14.74
CA SER A 589 1.09 0.50 -14.28
C SER A 589 0.77 1.46 -15.43
N LEU A 590 1.40 1.27 -16.58
CA LEU A 590 1.13 2.01 -17.82
C LEU A 590 -0.31 1.79 -18.35
N HIS A 591 -0.96 0.70 -17.93
CA HIS A 591 -2.37 0.39 -18.23
C HIS A 591 -3.33 0.71 -17.06
N ALA A 592 -2.81 1.10 -15.88
CA ALA A 592 -3.63 1.40 -14.72
C ALA A 592 -4.40 2.70 -14.93
N LEU A 593 -3.69 3.75 -15.36
CA LEU A 593 -4.27 5.00 -15.85
C LEU A 593 -4.26 5.00 -17.38
N ASP A 594 -5.42 5.13 -18.00
CA ASP A 594 -5.56 5.14 -19.47
C ASP A 594 -5.13 6.48 -20.09
N VAL A 595 -3.89 6.91 -19.81
CA VAL A 595 -3.35 8.21 -20.26
C VAL A 595 -2.16 8.08 -21.21
N TYR A 596 -1.68 6.86 -21.44
CA TYR A 596 -0.55 6.55 -22.31
C TYR A 596 -1.02 5.96 -23.64
N SER A 597 -0.51 6.46 -24.76
CA SER A 597 -0.68 5.79 -26.06
C SER A 597 0.15 4.50 -26.15
N ALA A 598 -0.22 3.57 -27.04
CA ALA A 598 0.52 2.32 -27.23
C ALA A 598 2.02 2.55 -27.54
N ALA A 599 2.33 3.54 -28.39
CA ALA A 599 3.71 3.88 -28.73
C ALA A 599 4.51 4.43 -27.54
N GLU A 600 3.89 5.24 -26.67
CA GLU A 600 4.53 5.73 -25.44
C GLU A 600 4.80 4.58 -24.46
N ARG A 601 3.88 3.62 -24.34
CA ARG A 601 4.06 2.43 -23.48
C ARG A 601 5.30 1.64 -23.92
N ASP A 602 5.43 1.36 -25.22
CA ASP A 602 6.55 0.61 -25.77
C ASP A 602 7.90 1.32 -25.63
N ASP A 603 7.95 2.63 -25.85
CA ASP A 603 9.16 3.45 -25.67
C ASP A 603 9.61 3.46 -24.20
N ILE A 604 8.67 3.61 -23.25
CA ILE A 604 8.97 3.60 -21.82
C ILE A 604 9.54 2.23 -21.39
N LEU A 605 8.91 1.13 -21.81
CA LEU A 605 9.40 -0.22 -21.50
C LEU A 605 10.81 -0.43 -22.07
N THR A 606 11.04 -0.06 -23.33
CA THR A 606 12.32 -0.21 -24.01
C THR A 606 13.43 0.59 -23.33
N ARG A 607 13.18 1.86 -22.99
CA ARG A 607 14.15 2.70 -22.28
C ARG A 607 14.46 2.20 -20.87
N THR A 608 13.45 1.65 -20.19
CA THR A 608 13.63 1.08 -18.85
C THR A 608 14.58 -0.11 -18.90
N VAL A 609 14.42 -1.03 -19.86
CA VAL A 609 15.34 -2.15 -20.04
C VAL A 609 16.75 -1.67 -20.43
N ALA A 610 16.86 -0.67 -21.30
CA ALA A 610 18.13 -0.12 -21.73
C ALA A 610 18.91 0.60 -20.61
N ALA A 611 18.23 1.05 -19.55
CA ALA A 611 18.87 1.69 -18.39
C ALA A 611 19.52 0.69 -17.42
N LEU A 612 19.31 -0.61 -17.60
CA LEU A 612 19.82 -1.64 -16.69
C LEU A 612 21.26 -2.06 -17.03
N PRO A 613 22.12 -2.26 -16.01
CA PRO A 613 23.50 -2.74 -16.20
C PRO A 613 23.52 -4.27 -16.37
N LEU A 614 23.10 -4.75 -17.54
CA LEU A 614 22.90 -6.18 -17.83
C LEU A 614 24.16 -7.06 -17.64
N ASP A 615 25.35 -6.46 -17.67
CA ASP A 615 26.62 -7.15 -17.43
C ASP A 615 26.85 -7.50 -15.94
N ASP A 616 26.05 -6.95 -15.02
CA ASP A 616 26.07 -7.25 -13.59
C ASP A 616 24.69 -7.80 -13.16
N THR A 617 24.61 -9.11 -13.01
CA THR A 617 23.36 -9.83 -12.68
C THR A 617 22.81 -9.43 -11.31
N ALA A 618 23.67 -9.25 -10.31
CA ALA A 618 23.25 -8.90 -8.95
C ALA A 618 22.72 -7.45 -8.89
N ARG A 619 23.40 -6.53 -9.58
CA ARG A 619 22.96 -5.14 -9.67
C ARG A 619 21.68 -5.01 -10.49
N THR A 620 21.56 -5.75 -11.59
CA THR A 620 20.33 -5.81 -12.41
C THR A 620 19.15 -6.31 -11.58
N GLU A 621 19.31 -7.42 -10.85
CA GLU A 621 18.28 -7.97 -9.96
C GLU A 621 17.82 -6.94 -8.92
N ALA A 622 18.75 -6.24 -8.27
CA ALA A 622 18.45 -5.20 -7.29
C ALA A 622 17.70 -4.01 -7.91
N LEU A 623 18.13 -3.54 -9.09
CA LEU A 623 17.52 -2.42 -9.79
C LEU A 623 16.13 -2.76 -10.34
N CYS A 624 15.91 -3.96 -10.86
CA CYS A 624 14.59 -4.44 -11.27
C CYS A 624 13.62 -4.47 -10.09
N ARG A 625 14.07 -4.96 -8.92
CA ARG A 625 13.28 -4.90 -7.68
C ARG A 625 13.00 -3.48 -7.25
N PHE A 626 13.96 -2.58 -7.38
CA PHE A 626 13.78 -1.16 -7.08
C PHE A 626 12.73 -0.51 -8.00
N ALA A 627 12.81 -0.72 -9.32
CA ALA A 627 11.81 -0.22 -10.27
C ALA A 627 10.40 -0.76 -9.97
N ALA A 628 10.28 -2.04 -9.61
CA ALA A 628 9.00 -2.64 -9.23
C ALA A 628 8.43 -2.12 -7.89
N ARG A 629 9.22 -1.38 -7.11
CA ARG A 629 8.87 -0.81 -5.79
C ARG A 629 8.70 0.71 -5.79
N SER A 630 9.16 1.40 -6.83
CA SER A 630 9.06 2.85 -6.87
C SER A 630 7.60 3.30 -7.08
N SER A 631 7.21 4.38 -6.40
CA SER A 631 5.95 5.12 -6.59
C SER A 631 6.04 6.16 -7.72
N ALA A 632 7.23 6.37 -8.29
CA ALA A 632 7.49 7.35 -9.33
C ALA A 632 6.58 7.14 -10.56
N PRO A 633 6.31 8.21 -11.33
CA PRO A 633 5.62 8.09 -12.61
C PRO A 633 6.25 7.01 -13.50
N PRO A 634 5.45 6.14 -14.15
CA PRO A 634 5.95 5.13 -15.07
C PRO A 634 6.83 5.71 -16.18
N ALA A 635 6.54 6.94 -16.64
CA ALA A 635 7.33 7.65 -17.63
C ALA A 635 8.76 7.99 -17.17
N GLU A 636 8.99 8.09 -15.86
CA GLU A 636 10.26 8.51 -15.26
C GLU A 636 11.10 7.34 -14.73
N THR A 637 10.56 6.11 -14.73
CA THR A 637 11.24 4.91 -14.20
C THR A 637 12.63 4.69 -14.81
N HIS A 638 12.80 4.89 -16.11
CA HIS A 638 14.10 4.72 -16.77
C HIS A 638 15.17 5.71 -16.26
N ARG A 639 14.80 6.94 -15.92
CA ARG A 639 15.73 7.94 -15.35
C ARG A 639 16.06 7.61 -13.91
N LEU A 640 15.05 7.19 -13.14
CA LEU A 640 15.24 6.72 -11.78
C LEU A 640 16.24 5.54 -11.73
N LEU A 641 16.10 4.59 -12.67
CA LEU A 641 17.05 3.48 -12.85
C LEU A 641 18.43 3.96 -13.28
N ALA A 642 18.54 4.90 -14.22
CA ALA A 642 19.81 5.45 -14.66
C ALA A 642 20.57 6.14 -13.51
N ALA A 643 19.86 6.91 -12.67
CA ALA A 643 20.42 7.52 -11.48
C ALA A 643 20.91 6.47 -10.46
N ALA A 644 20.11 5.44 -10.19
CA ALA A 644 20.49 4.32 -9.31
C ALA A 644 21.61 3.44 -9.88
N ALA A 645 21.74 3.35 -11.20
CA ALA A 645 22.86 2.70 -11.87
C ALA A 645 24.15 3.53 -11.74
N GLY A 646 24.05 4.86 -11.64
CA GLY A 646 25.18 5.76 -11.40
C GLY A 646 25.63 5.85 -9.92
N ASP A 647 24.71 5.66 -8.97
CA ASP A 647 24.96 5.72 -7.53
C ASP A 647 24.24 4.57 -6.78
N GLU A 648 25.02 3.68 -6.16
CA GLU A 648 24.50 2.48 -5.47
C GLU A 648 23.62 2.79 -4.26
N GLU A 649 23.80 3.94 -3.62
CA GLU A 649 22.99 4.34 -2.47
C GLU A 649 21.73 5.11 -2.85
N PHE A 650 21.61 5.56 -4.10
CA PHE A 650 20.47 6.38 -4.56
C PHE A 650 19.13 5.70 -4.34
N ALA A 651 19.00 4.42 -4.72
CA ALA A 651 17.76 3.66 -4.54
C ALA A 651 17.34 3.57 -3.06
N ALA A 652 18.31 3.35 -2.17
CA ALA A 652 18.05 3.27 -0.73
C ALA A 652 17.60 4.62 -0.14
N ARG A 653 18.21 5.73 -0.59
CA ARG A 653 17.85 7.09 -0.17
C ARG A 653 16.46 7.49 -0.69
N TYR A 654 16.16 7.22 -1.95
CA TYR A 654 14.82 7.46 -2.52
C TYR A 654 13.74 6.68 -1.76
N LEU A 655 13.93 5.37 -1.56
CA LEU A 655 12.98 4.55 -0.79
C LEU A 655 12.87 4.98 0.69
N ALA A 656 13.89 5.64 1.26
CA ALA A 656 13.80 6.21 2.61
C ALA A 656 12.86 7.43 2.65
N VAL A 657 12.83 8.27 1.60
CA VAL A 657 11.89 9.40 1.49
C VAL A 657 10.45 8.89 1.36
N GLU A 658 10.21 7.92 0.47
CA GLU A 658 8.88 7.30 0.30
C GLU A 658 8.35 6.72 1.61
N ARG A 659 9.18 5.97 2.34
CA ARG A 659 8.80 5.43 3.66
C ARG A 659 8.57 6.52 4.69
N GLY A 660 9.38 7.58 4.70
CA GLY A 660 9.23 8.70 5.63
C GLY A 660 7.92 9.47 5.41
N ARG A 661 7.46 9.61 4.15
CA ARG A 661 6.15 10.20 3.81
C ARG A 661 5.01 9.41 4.44
N VAL A 662 5.01 8.09 4.24
CA VAL A 662 3.97 7.19 4.79
C VAL A 662 4.03 7.17 6.32
N ASP A 663 5.22 7.10 6.91
CA ASP A 663 5.41 7.15 8.36
C ASP A 663 4.91 8.47 8.98
N LEU A 664 5.01 9.60 8.26
CA LEU A 664 4.47 10.89 8.70
C LEU A 664 2.93 10.93 8.62
N ALA A 665 2.35 10.47 7.50
CA ALA A 665 0.90 10.45 7.32
C ALA A 665 0.20 9.59 8.41
N ALA A 666 0.81 8.45 8.74
CA ALA A 666 0.35 7.53 9.77
C ALA A 666 0.68 7.97 11.22
N ALA A 667 1.48 9.02 11.40
CA ALA A 667 2.00 9.40 12.70
C ALA A 667 0.91 9.88 13.66
N ASP A 668 0.98 9.42 14.90
CA ASP A 668 0.27 10.03 16.02
C ASP A 668 0.67 11.51 16.18
N PRO A 669 -0.23 12.41 16.64
CA PRO A 669 0.13 13.81 16.90
C PRO A 669 1.44 13.99 17.68
N GLN A 670 1.70 13.15 18.69
CA GLN A 670 2.91 13.27 19.52
C GLN A 670 4.20 12.85 18.79
N GLU A 671 4.11 12.03 17.75
CA GLU A 671 5.26 11.59 16.95
C GLU A 671 5.44 12.38 15.66
N ALA A 672 4.40 13.07 15.19
CA ALA A 672 4.38 13.69 13.87
C ALA A 672 5.61 14.58 13.64
N ALA A 673 6.05 15.34 14.64
CA ALA A 673 7.27 16.15 14.57
C ALA A 673 8.56 15.33 14.47
N GLN A 674 8.66 14.20 15.17
CA GLN A 674 9.81 13.30 15.07
C GLN A 674 9.86 12.62 13.69
N ARG A 675 8.70 12.19 13.16
CA ARG A 675 8.60 11.60 11.82
C ARG A 675 8.91 12.62 10.73
N SER A 676 8.44 13.86 10.90
CA SER A 676 8.78 15.01 10.05
C SER A 676 10.30 15.24 10.00
N ARG A 677 10.99 15.20 11.15
CA ARG A 677 12.47 15.29 11.17
C ARG A 677 13.16 14.17 10.40
N ALA A 678 12.74 12.93 10.64
CA ALA A 678 13.31 11.77 9.94
C ALA A 678 13.08 11.86 8.41
N LEU A 679 11.90 12.35 7.99
CA LEU A 679 11.60 12.61 6.59
C LEU A 679 12.48 13.73 6.01
N ASN A 680 12.66 14.83 6.74
CA ASN A 680 13.55 15.92 6.32
C ASN A 680 14.99 15.44 6.13
N ASP A 681 15.50 14.60 7.04
CA ASP A 681 16.85 14.04 6.94
C ASP A 681 16.98 13.08 5.76
N ALA A 682 15.98 12.21 5.54
CA ALA A 682 15.94 11.34 4.37
C ALA A 682 15.93 12.14 3.06
N TYR A 683 15.13 13.21 2.99
CA TYR A 683 15.08 14.07 1.82
C TYR A 683 16.39 14.83 1.61
N ARG A 684 17.04 15.35 2.66
CA ARG A 684 18.36 16.00 2.54
C ARG A 684 19.40 15.03 2.00
N ALA A 685 19.42 13.79 2.49
CA ALA A 685 20.32 12.75 2.00
C ALA A 685 20.05 12.43 0.52
N TYR A 686 18.79 12.33 0.12
CA TYR A 686 18.38 12.15 -1.28
C TYR A 686 18.77 13.35 -2.16
N ALA A 687 18.46 14.58 -1.74
CA ALA A 687 18.78 15.80 -2.46
C ALA A 687 20.30 16.04 -2.57
N ALA A 688 21.10 15.53 -1.64
CA ALA A 688 22.56 15.60 -1.69
C ALA A 688 23.20 14.49 -2.58
N ALA A 689 22.45 13.44 -2.91
CA ALA A 689 22.95 12.27 -3.63
C ALA A 689 23.28 12.53 -5.12
N GLY A 690 22.68 13.55 -5.73
CA GLY A 690 22.73 13.74 -7.18
C GLY A 690 23.57 14.94 -7.62
N THR A 691 24.23 14.79 -8.78
CA THR A 691 24.40 15.92 -9.70
C THR A 691 23.05 16.14 -10.38
N TRP A 692 22.19 16.98 -9.80
CA TRP A 692 20.88 17.36 -10.37
C TRP A 692 21.03 18.29 -11.58
N ASP A 693 21.97 17.96 -12.47
CA ASP A 693 22.41 18.74 -13.61
C ASP A 693 21.83 18.11 -14.88
N GLY A 694 21.21 18.90 -15.76
CA GLY A 694 20.68 18.41 -17.03
C GLY A 694 19.48 17.45 -16.89
N GLY A 695 18.26 17.95 -17.04
CA GLY A 695 17.06 17.12 -17.24
C GLY A 695 16.56 16.25 -16.07
N ASP A 696 17.41 15.87 -15.12
CA ASP A 696 17.07 14.96 -14.01
C ASP A 696 16.50 15.68 -12.76
N ALA A 697 16.54 17.01 -12.73
CA ALA A 697 15.90 17.84 -11.71
C ALA A 697 14.38 17.58 -11.56
N VAL A 698 13.74 17.02 -12.59
CA VAL A 698 12.32 16.65 -12.57
C VAL A 698 12.01 15.62 -11.49
N LEU A 699 12.89 14.64 -11.24
CA LEU A 699 12.70 13.66 -10.16
C LEU A 699 12.70 14.34 -8.79
N LEU A 700 13.64 15.27 -8.57
CA LEU A 700 13.72 16.04 -7.35
C LEU A 700 12.48 16.92 -7.15
N ASP A 701 11.98 17.54 -8.22
CA ASP A 701 10.78 18.40 -8.17
C ASP A 701 9.49 17.59 -7.92
N LEU A 702 9.37 16.39 -8.49
CA LEU A 702 8.27 15.46 -8.18
C LEU A 702 8.29 15.07 -6.70
N THR A 703 9.46 14.67 -6.18
CA THR A 703 9.62 14.36 -4.75
C THR A 703 9.31 15.57 -3.85
N ARG A 704 9.59 16.80 -4.29
CA ARG A 704 9.21 18.02 -3.55
C ARG A 704 7.69 18.23 -3.52
N SER A 705 7.00 18.08 -4.65
CA SER A 705 5.54 18.14 -4.70
C SER A 705 4.91 17.13 -3.75
N ASP A 706 5.40 15.90 -3.79
CA ASP A 706 5.02 14.82 -2.89
C ASP A 706 5.19 15.22 -1.42
N LEU A 707 6.37 15.74 -1.03
CA LEU A 707 6.59 16.21 0.35
C LEU A 707 5.62 17.31 0.78
N ILE A 708 5.33 18.27 -0.10
CA ILE A 708 4.38 19.37 0.17
C ILE A 708 3.00 18.80 0.53
N GLU A 709 2.50 17.84 -0.24
CA GLU A 709 1.18 17.23 0.00
C GLU A 709 1.17 16.33 1.25
N ALA A 710 2.28 15.64 1.55
CA ALA A 710 2.39 14.85 2.79
C ALA A 710 2.30 15.72 4.04
N TYR A 711 2.94 16.90 4.03
CA TYR A 711 2.84 17.87 5.13
C TYR A 711 1.45 18.49 5.22
N ASP A 712 0.88 18.95 4.11
CA ASP A 712 -0.48 19.50 4.04
C ASP A 712 -1.52 18.51 4.56
N SER A 713 -1.53 17.28 4.06
CA SER A 713 -2.45 16.23 4.52
C SER A 713 -2.30 15.93 6.01
N THR A 714 -1.07 15.90 6.53
CA THR A 714 -0.82 15.64 7.96
C THR A 714 -1.32 16.79 8.83
N LEU A 715 -1.05 18.03 8.42
CA LEU A 715 -1.48 19.22 9.14
C LEU A 715 -2.99 19.42 9.06
N LYS A 716 -3.64 19.16 7.92
CA LYS A 716 -5.10 19.16 7.79
C LYS A 716 -5.75 18.18 8.76
N ARG A 717 -5.22 16.96 8.86
CA ARG A 717 -5.72 15.97 9.83
C ARG A 717 -5.61 16.47 11.28
N LEU A 718 -4.43 16.95 11.67
CA LEU A 718 -4.20 17.48 13.02
C LEU A 718 -5.09 18.68 13.32
N LEU A 719 -5.31 19.54 12.33
CA LEU A 719 -6.19 20.69 12.42
C LEU A 719 -7.65 20.28 12.62
N LEU A 720 -8.16 19.33 11.84
CA LEU A 720 -9.53 18.82 11.99
C LEU A 720 -9.75 18.20 13.39
N GLU A 721 -8.77 17.42 13.87
CA GLU A 721 -8.81 16.87 15.22
C GLU A 721 -8.77 17.97 16.29
N LEU A 722 -8.02 19.06 16.04
CA LEU A 722 -7.92 20.20 16.95
C LEU A 722 -9.20 21.04 17.01
N VAL A 723 -9.89 21.21 15.87
CA VAL A 723 -11.18 21.88 15.80
C VAL A 723 -12.24 21.09 16.59
N ASP A 724 -12.25 19.77 16.45
CA ASP A 724 -13.16 18.90 17.22
C ASP A 724 -12.80 18.85 18.71
N HIS A 725 -11.50 18.87 19.02
CA HIS A 725 -10.94 18.71 20.36
C HIS A 725 -9.81 19.74 20.59
N PRO A 726 -10.13 20.96 21.06
CA PRO A 726 -9.16 22.06 21.22
C PRO A 726 -8.22 21.86 22.42
N GLU A 727 -7.40 20.81 22.35
CA GLU A 727 -6.46 20.42 23.39
C GLU A 727 -5.09 21.08 23.19
N PRO A 728 -4.47 21.66 24.24
CA PRO A 728 -3.15 22.29 24.12
C PRO A 728 -2.04 21.35 23.62
N GLY A 729 -2.15 20.05 23.90
CA GLY A 729 -1.18 19.06 23.44
C GLY A 729 -1.21 18.88 21.91
N LEU A 730 -2.42 18.78 21.35
CA LEU A 730 -2.64 18.66 19.91
C LEU A 730 -2.27 19.95 19.18
N TYR A 731 -2.58 21.11 19.77
CA TYR A 731 -2.15 22.41 19.24
C TYR A 731 -0.62 22.51 19.13
N ARG A 732 0.11 22.07 20.17
CA ARG A 732 1.57 22.02 20.14
C ARG A 732 2.10 21.07 19.08
N ALA A 733 1.51 19.89 18.92
CA ALA A 733 1.88 18.95 17.87
C ALA A 733 1.69 19.55 16.47
N TYR A 734 0.57 20.24 16.23
CA TYR A 734 0.30 20.96 15.00
C TYR A 734 1.38 22.01 14.70
N LEU A 735 1.74 22.84 15.69
CA LEU A 735 2.81 23.83 15.57
C LEU A 735 4.20 23.19 15.38
N ASP A 736 4.49 22.05 16.04
CA ASP A 736 5.75 21.33 15.88
C ASP A 736 5.93 20.82 14.45
N VAL A 737 4.86 20.32 13.81
CA VAL A 737 4.90 19.87 12.41
C VAL A 737 5.07 21.06 11.47
N LEU A 738 4.39 22.20 11.71
CA LEU A 738 4.62 23.44 10.95
C LEU A 738 6.08 23.90 11.02
N GLU A 739 6.70 23.83 12.20
CA GLU A 739 8.12 24.15 12.36
C GLU A 739 9.02 23.20 11.55
N GLN A 740 8.73 21.89 11.56
CA GLN A 740 9.49 20.94 10.74
C GLN A 740 9.29 21.17 9.24
N TRP A 741 8.11 21.63 8.82
CA TRP A 741 7.90 22.01 7.42
C TRP A 741 8.74 23.24 7.05
N LEU A 742 8.77 24.27 7.91
CA LEU A 742 9.64 25.45 7.70
C LEU A 742 11.13 25.07 7.61
N ASP A 743 11.58 24.14 8.46
CA ASP A 743 12.94 23.57 8.42
C ASP A 743 13.24 22.87 7.08
N LEU A 744 12.29 22.09 6.55
CA LEU A 744 12.41 21.49 5.23
C LEU A 744 12.51 22.55 4.13
N VAL A 745 11.64 23.57 4.18
CA VAL A 745 11.58 24.66 3.19
C VAL A 745 12.90 25.40 3.07
N GLY A 746 13.67 25.51 4.16
CA GLY A 746 15.03 26.06 4.15
C GLY A 746 15.98 25.36 3.14
N THR A 747 15.70 24.11 2.78
CA THR A 747 16.49 23.32 1.82
C THR A 747 16.11 23.57 0.35
N PHE A 748 15.04 24.32 0.06
CA PHE A 748 14.50 24.51 -1.30
C PHE A 748 15.17 25.64 -2.10
N GLY A 749 16.32 26.16 -1.64
CA GLY A 749 17.09 27.18 -2.34
C GLY A 749 16.42 28.56 -2.37
N LEU A 750 15.98 29.06 -1.22
CA LEU A 750 15.21 30.31 -1.07
C LEU A 750 15.94 31.56 -1.60
N THR A 751 15.20 32.57 -2.07
CA THR A 751 15.74 33.92 -2.32
C THR A 751 16.02 34.65 -1.00
N PRO A 752 16.78 35.77 -1.00
CA PRO A 752 16.99 36.54 0.23
C PRO A 752 15.71 37.07 0.88
N GLY A 753 14.68 37.39 0.09
CA GLY A 753 13.37 37.83 0.60
C GLY A 753 12.60 36.70 1.26
N GLU A 754 12.55 35.54 0.59
CA GLU A 754 11.87 34.35 1.13
C GLU A 754 12.56 33.80 2.37
N ARG A 755 13.91 33.88 2.48
CA ARG A 755 14.61 33.53 3.72
C ARG A 755 14.12 34.38 4.90
N ARG A 756 13.99 35.69 4.72
CA ARG A 756 13.46 36.58 5.76
C ARG A 756 12.00 36.25 6.08
N ALA A 757 11.19 35.92 5.08
CA ALA A 757 9.81 35.49 5.30
C ALA A 757 9.73 34.20 6.14
N VAL A 758 10.54 33.19 5.82
CA VAL A 758 10.61 31.93 6.59
C VAL A 758 11.11 32.15 8.02
N GLU A 759 12.08 33.05 8.22
CA GLU A 759 12.50 33.48 9.57
C GLU A 759 11.35 34.16 10.33
N GLY A 760 10.58 35.02 9.67
CA GLY A 760 9.37 35.65 10.22
C GLY A 760 8.27 34.63 10.57
N PHE A 761 8.03 33.65 9.71
CA PHE A 761 7.10 32.54 9.98
C PHE A 761 7.54 31.73 11.21
N GLY A 762 8.84 31.47 11.35
CA GLY A 762 9.38 30.82 12.55
C GLY A 762 9.15 31.63 13.83
N ALA A 763 9.25 32.96 13.75
CA ALA A 763 8.94 33.84 14.87
C ALA A 763 7.45 33.78 15.26
N TRP A 764 6.53 33.73 14.29
CA TRP A 764 5.10 33.55 14.55
C TRP A 764 4.80 32.22 15.23
N VAL A 765 5.35 31.11 14.71
CA VAL A 765 5.20 29.78 15.34
C VAL A 765 5.72 29.79 16.78
N ALA A 766 6.86 30.43 17.05
CA ALA A 766 7.40 30.56 18.40
C ALA A 766 6.49 31.39 19.33
N ALA A 767 5.86 32.45 18.83
CA ALA A 767 4.91 33.26 19.60
C ALA A 767 3.65 32.46 19.95
N TRP A 768 3.03 31.78 18.97
CA TRP A 768 1.81 30.98 19.17
C TRP A 768 1.98 29.85 20.18
N ARG A 769 3.19 29.32 20.39
CA ARG A 769 3.47 28.31 21.44
C ARG A 769 3.19 28.82 22.86
N GLY A 770 3.31 30.13 23.07
CA GLY A 770 3.05 30.79 24.36
C GLY A 770 1.59 31.23 24.55
N GLU A 771 0.77 31.13 23.50
CA GLU A 771 -0.61 31.61 23.46
C GLU A 771 -1.62 30.46 23.71
N PRO A 772 -2.86 30.78 24.14
CA PRO A 772 -3.93 29.79 24.19
C PRO A 772 -4.28 29.26 22.78
N VAL A 773 -4.95 28.11 22.73
CA VAL A 773 -5.50 27.58 21.47
C VAL A 773 -6.51 28.61 20.92
N PRO A 774 -6.43 29.00 19.64
CA PRO A 774 -7.42 29.88 19.02
C PRO A 774 -8.85 29.33 19.11
N ASP A 775 -9.82 30.22 19.28
CA ASP A 775 -11.25 29.86 19.29
C ASP A 775 -11.78 29.54 17.88
N ASP A 776 -11.07 29.99 16.84
CA ASP A 776 -11.41 29.79 15.43
C ASP A 776 -10.14 29.62 14.57
N PHE A 777 -10.28 28.81 13.52
CA PHE A 777 -9.25 28.51 12.52
C PHE A 777 -9.67 28.91 11.10
N GLY A 778 -10.74 29.71 10.94
CA GLY A 778 -11.14 30.28 9.65
C GLY A 778 -10.02 31.06 8.95
N LEU A 779 -10.05 31.07 7.63
CA LEU A 779 -9.09 31.82 6.81
C LEU A 779 -9.61 33.24 6.54
N ASP A 780 -8.68 34.21 6.54
CA ASP A 780 -8.94 35.57 6.09
C ASP A 780 -8.63 35.68 4.59
N GLU A 781 -9.67 35.95 3.80
CA GLU A 781 -9.60 36.08 2.34
C GLU A 781 -8.68 37.19 1.85
N GLU A 782 -8.47 38.25 2.64
CA GLU A 782 -7.61 39.37 2.27
C GLU A 782 -6.11 39.03 2.38
N LEU A 783 -5.77 37.95 3.09
CA LEU A 783 -4.41 37.52 3.39
C LEU A 783 -3.90 36.44 2.42
N THR A 784 -3.67 36.85 1.18
CA THR A 784 -3.06 35.98 0.15
C THR A 784 -1.62 35.57 0.52
N TRP A 785 -1.14 34.45 -0.05
CA TRP A 785 0.22 33.96 0.20
C TRP A 785 1.31 34.99 -0.13
N SER A 786 1.13 35.80 -1.17
CA SER A 786 2.09 36.85 -1.56
C SER A 786 2.16 37.97 -0.53
N ARG A 787 1.00 38.44 -0.04
CA ARG A 787 0.91 39.46 1.01
C ARG A 787 1.52 38.97 2.32
N LEU A 788 1.30 37.72 2.69
CA LEU A 788 1.85 37.15 3.93
C LEU A 788 3.36 36.93 3.87
N LEU A 789 3.92 36.55 2.71
CA LEU A 789 5.38 36.53 2.51
C LEU A 789 6.00 37.92 2.65
N GLU A 790 5.38 38.94 2.05
CA GLU A 790 5.85 40.33 2.17
C GLU A 790 5.80 40.82 3.61
N ARG A 791 4.68 40.57 4.30
CA ARG A 791 4.49 40.92 5.72
C ARG A 791 5.56 40.27 6.59
N ALA A 792 5.74 38.95 6.49
CA ALA A 792 6.74 38.22 7.27
C ALA A 792 8.18 38.66 6.97
N ALA A 793 8.49 39.07 5.74
CA ALA A 793 9.81 39.54 5.35
C ALA A 793 10.13 40.98 5.77
N ALA A 794 9.10 41.82 6.00
CA ALA A 794 9.24 43.25 6.28
C ALA A 794 9.28 43.56 7.79
N ASP A 795 8.42 42.91 8.58
CA ASP A 795 8.38 43.05 10.04
C ASP A 795 7.87 41.75 10.66
N ALA A 796 8.65 41.13 11.56
CA ALA A 796 8.26 39.93 12.29
C ALA A 796 7.31 40.25 13.48
N GLY A 797 6.53 41.32 13.37
CA GLY A 797 5.48 41.71 14.32
C GLY A 797 4.30 40.73 14.32
N ASP A 798 3.14 41.16 14.84
CA ASP A 798 1.96 40.29 15.04
C ASP A 798 1.62 39.51 13.76
N GLY A 799 1.66 38.19 13.86
CA GLY A 799 1.30 37.27 12.77
C GLY A 799 -0.20 37.26 12.47
N PRO A 800 -0.67 36.35 11.60
CA PRO A 800 -2.11 36.13 11.45
C PRO A 800 -2.73 35.64 12.78
N ALA A 801 -4.05 35.79 12.90
CA ALA A 801 -4.77 35.48 14.14
C ALA A 801 -4.71 33.99 14.54
N ASN A 802 -4.54 33.10 13.56
CA ASN A 802 -4.42 31.66 13.77
C ASN A 802 -3.32 31.06 12.87
N PRO A 803 -2.75 29.91 13.25
CA PRO A 803 -1.70 29.25 12.46
C PRO A 803 -2.19 28.54 11.20
N HIS A 804 -3.51 28.32 11.03
CA HIS A 804 -4.05 27.72 9.81
C HIS A 804 -3.80 28.64 8.59
N GLN A 805 -3.77 29.96 8.78
CA GLN A 805 -3.36 30.87 7.72
C GLN A 805 -1.93 30.61 7.22
N LEU A 806 -0.97 30.34 8.12
CA LEU A 806 0.41 29.99 7.73
C LEU A 806 0.46 28.65 7.01
N HIS A 807 -0.26 27.65 7.52
CA HIS A 807 -0.40 26.34 6.87
C HIS A 807 -0.86 26.47 5.42
N ASN A 808 -1.98 27.16 5.18
CA ASN A 808 -2.52 27.36 3.84
C ASN A 808 -1.53 28.13 2.93
N VAL A 809 -0.86 29.16 3.48
CA VAL A 809 0.15 29.92 2.73
C VAL A 809 1.35 29.07 2.35
N LEU A 810 1.87 28.22 3.25
CA LEU A 810 2.99 27.34 2.94
C LEU A 810 2.62 26.37 1.81
N HIS A 811 1.44 25.76 1.88
CA HIS A 811 0.97 24.87 0.82
C HIS A 811 0.92 25.58 -0.54
N GLN A 812 0.21 26.71 -0.62
CA GLN A 812 0.01 27.45 -1.87
C GLN A 812 1.33 28.02 -2.44
N TRP A 813 2.14 28.67 -1.61
CA TRP A 813 3.40 29.27 -2.05
C TRP A 813 4.37 28.20 -2.54
N LEU A 814 4.51 27.08 -1.82
CA LEU A 814 5.46 26.03 -2.20
C LEU A 814 5.02 25.32 -3.49
N LEU A 815 3.72 25.07 -3.66
CA LEU A 815 3.19 24.54 -4.93
C LEU A 815 3.44 25.51 -6.09
N ALA A 816 3.21 26.81 -5.91
CA ALA A 816 3.45 27.83 -6.93
C ALA A 816 4.94 27.94 -7.29
N ARG A 817 5.84 27.76 -6.31
CA ARG A 817 7.30 27.82 -6.47
C ARG A 817 7.87 26.60 -7.19
N THR A 818 7.31 25.41 -6.97
CA THR A 818 7.81 24.19 -7.61
C THR A 818 7.66 24.29 -9.14
N PRO A 819 8.69 23.95 -9.94
CA PRO A 819 8.59 23.98 -11.40
C PRO A 819 7.42 23.15 -11.94
N ARG A 820 6.88 23.53 -13.12
CA ARG A 820 5.91 22.70 -13.82
C ARG A 820 6.60 21.42 -14.30
N TYR A 821 5.91 20.28 -14.17
CA TYR A 821 6.34 19.07 -14.85
C TYR A 821 6.43 19.34 -16.36
N PRO A 822 7.52 18.96 -17.05
CA PRO A 822 7.71 19.36 -18.44
C PRO A 822 6.66 18.74 -19.36
N ALA A 823 5.92 19.57 -20.09
CA ALA A 823 4.79 19.15 -20.91
C ALA A 823 5.21 18.12 -21.98
N GLU A 824 6.41 18.25 -22.54
CA GLU A 824 6.98 17.31 -23.51
C GLU A 824 7.24 15.90 -22.93
N ARG A 825 7.33 15.78 -21.61
CA ARG A 825 7.50 14.50 -20.89
C ARG A 825 6.18 13.90 -20.42
N ALA A 826 5.09 14.67 -20.42
CA ALA A 826 3.80 14.18 -19.96
C ALA A 826 3.19 13.24 -21.00
N PRO A 827 2.55 12.12 -20.61
CA PRO A 827 1.85 11.25 -21.56
C PRO A 827 0.80 12.02 -22.36
N SER A 828 0.45 11.55 -23.56
CA SER A 828 -0.49 12.26 -24.44
C SER A 828 -1.84 12.53 -23.79
N GLY A 829 -2.37 11.57 -23.04
CA GLY A 829 -3.63 11.72 -22.32
C GLY A 829 -3.54 12.72 -21.18
N VAL A 830 -2.41 12.78 -20.45
CA VAL A 830 -2.21 13.80 -19.40
C VAL A 830 -2.14 15.19 -20.02
N ARG A 831 -1.40 15.37 -21.12
CA ARG A 831 -1.37 16.65 -21.85
C ARG A 831 -2.76 17.08 -22.32
N GLU A 832 -3.58 16.13 -22.73
CA GLU A 832 -4.95 16.38 -23.17
C GLU A 832 -5.85 16.82 -22.01
N LEU A 833 -5.82 16.10 -20.89
CA LEU A 833 -6.55 16.49 -19.68
C LEU A 833 -6.09 17.83 -19.13
N GLN A 834 -4.78 18.10 -19.13
CA GLN A 834 -4.21 19.38 -18.72
C GLN A 834 -4.70 20.53 -19.61
N ARG A 835 -4.63 20.38 -20.94
CA ARG A 835 -5.16 21.39 -21.86
C ARG A 835 -6.65 21.67 -21.64
N LEU A 836 -7.44 20.64 -21.35
CA LEU A 836 -8.87 20.81 -21.04
C LEU A 836 -9.09 21.50 -19.69
N SER A 837 -8.18 21.32 -18.74
CA SER A 837 -8.27 21.95 -17.42
C SER A 837 -7.76 23.38 -17.41
N ASP A 838 -6.83 23.72 -18.31
CA ASP A 838 -6.17 25.03 -18.36
C ASP A 838 -7.20 26.18 -18.33
N ARG A 839 -6.88 27.24 -17.60
CA ARG A 839 -7.62 28.51 -17.58
C ARG A 839 -6.67 29.70 -17.75
N PHE A 840 -7.24 30.83 -18.16
CA PHE A 840 -6.72 32.21 -18.11
C PHE A 840 -5.33 32.40 -17.50
N GLY A 841 -4.35 32.71 -18.34
CA GLY A 841 -3.05 33.24 -17.91
C GLY A 841 -1.86 32.60 -18.65
N PRO A 842 -0.72 33.33 -18.76
CA PRO A 842 0.46 32.81 -19.43
C PRO A 842 1.02 31.57 -18.71
N GLY A 843 0.73 30.40 -19.27
CA GLY A 843 1.40 29.13 -18.96
C GLY A 843 0.54 27.95 -18.53
N GLY A 844 -0.79 28.08 -18.40
CA GLY A 844 -1.70 26.97 -18.10
C GLY A 844 -1.67 26.47 -16.64
N ASN A 845 -2.61 25.58 -16.30
CA ASN A 845 -2.69 24.93 -15.01
C ASN A 845 -1.50 24.00 -14.82
N LYS A 846 -1.10 23.82 -13.56
CA LYS A 846 0.05 22.98 -13.23
C LYS A 846 -0.40 21.53 -12.99
N LEU A 847 0.36 20.59 -13.53
CA LEU A 847 0.38 19.21 -13.04
C LEU A 847 1.03 19.22 -11.65
N LEU A 848 0.21 19.11 -10.61
CA LEU A 848 0.65 19.24 -9.22
C LEU A 848 1.37 17.97 -8.76
N ARG A 849 0.78 16.82 -9.09
CA ARG A 849 1.29 15.50 -8.74
C ARG A 849 1.12 14.54 -9.91
N PHE A 850 2.10 13.67 -10.06
CA PHE A 850 2.05 12.55 -10.99
C PHE A 850 2.70 11.35 -10.28
N THR A 851 1.95 10.27 -10.12
CA THR A 851 2.42 9.02 -9.51
C THR A 851 2.16 7.84 -10.43
N ARG A 852 2.47 6.64 -9.96
CA ARG A 852 2.11 5.38 -10.60
C ARG A 852 0.62 5.23 -10.92
N ASP A 853 -0.25 5.72 -10.03
CA ASP A 853 -1.68 5.45 -10.01
C ASP A 853 -2.53 6.71 -9.87
N ALA A 854 -1.93 7.91 -9.92
CA ALA A 854 -2.69 9.15 -9.86
C ALA A 854 -2.07 10.28 -10.69
N VAL A 855 -2.94 11.15 -11.18
CA VAL A 855 -2.60 12.44 -11.82
C VAL A 855 -3.44 13.51 -11.14
N GLU A 856 -2.80 14.58 -10.67
CA GLU A 856 -3.49 15.69 -10.02
C GLU A 856 -3.26 16.99 -10.76
N LEU A 857 -4.35 17.58 -11.24
CA LEU A 857 -4.33 18.84 -11.96
C LEU A 857 -4.82 19.96 -11.05
N ASP A 858 -4.10 21.07 -11.07
CA ASP A 858 -4.55 22.31 -10.46
C ASP A 858 -5.82 22.81 -11.16
N VAL A 859 -6.73 23.41 -10.39
CA VAL A 859 -7.89 24.14 -10.90
C VAL A 859 -7.93 25.52 -10.24
N PRO A 860 -7.53 26.59 -10.95
CA PRO A 860 -7.42 27.91 -10.35
C PRO A 860 -8.82 28.52 -10.17
N LEU A 861 -9.43 28.25 -9.02
CA LEU A 861 -10.76 28.73 -8.65
C LEU A 861 -10.73 29.24 -7.20
N GLY A 862 -10.39 30.51 -7.01
CA GLY A 862 -10.51 31.21 -5.72
C GLY A 862 -9.29 31.14 -4.79
N ILE A 863 -9.53 31.47 -3.51
CA ILE A 863 -8.52 31.60 -2.44
C ILE A 863 -8.13 30.24 -1.86
N HIS A 864 -8.96 29.21 -2.02
CA HIS A 864 -8.64 27.81 -1.71
C HIS A 864 -8.09 27.09 -2.95
N LYS A 865 -7.17 26.14 -2.76
CA LYS A 865 -6.77 25.21 -3.82
C LYS A 865 -7.98 24.35 -4.17
N ALA A 866 -8.44 24.42 -5.41
CA ALA A 866 -9.25 23.38 -6.01
C ALA A 866 -8.35 22.56 -6.94
N SER A 867 -8.45 21.23 -6.87
CA SER A 867 -7.69 20.33 -7.75
C SER A 867 -8.57 19.17 -8.19
N LEU A 868 -8.23 18.57 -9.31
CA LEU A 868 -8.86 17.35 -9.80
C LEU A 868 -7.87 16.20 -9.72
N LEU A 869 -8.23 15.19 -8.93
CA LEU A 869 -7.43 13.98 -8.76
C LEU A 869 -8.01 12.86 -9.63
N PHE A 870 -7.23 12.42 -10.60
CA PHE A 870 -7.56 11.30 -11.49
C PHE A 870 -6.91 10.03 -10.96
N ARG A 871 -7.72 9.02 -10.67
CA ARG A 871 -7.32 7.66 -10.28
C ARG A 871 -7.92 6.64 -11.26
N PRO A 872 -7.42 5.38 -11.31
CA PRO A 872 -7.98 4.36 -12.18
C PRO A 872 -9.49 4.16 -11.97
N ASP A 873 -9.95 4.23 -10.72
CA ASP A 873 -11.32 3.90 -10.33
C ASP A 873 -12.23 5.12 -10.14
N ARG A 874 -11.70 6.35 -10.18
CA ARG A 874 -12.49 7.57 -9.99
C ARG A 874 -11.75 8.86 -10.37
N VAL A 875 -12.52 9.92 -10.64
CA VAL A 875 -12.05 11.31 -10.63
C VAL A 875 -12.66 12.01 -9.42
N GLU A 876 -11.83 12.63 -8.59
CA GLU A 876 -12.24 13.39 -7.40
C GLU A 876 -12.06 14.89 -7.64
N GLY A 877 -12.96 15.69 -7.07
CA GLY A 877 -12.85 17.14 -7.02
C GLY A 877 -13.46 17.71 -5.73
N GLU A 878 -12.97 18.86 -5.31
CA GLU A 878 -13.47 19.58 -4.15
C GLU A 878 -13.89 20.99 -4.54
N TRP A 879 -15.01 21.45 -3.99
CA TRP A 879 -15.56 22.78 -4.24
C TRP A 879 -15.95 23.46 -2.93
N THR A 880 -15.42 24.65 -2.66
CA THR A 880 -15.60 25.35 -1.38
C THR A 880 -16.45 26.60 -1.53
N GLU A 881 -17.32 26.86 -0.56
CA GLU A 881 -17.88 28.19 -0.34
C GLU A 881 -16.82 29.15 0.22
N PRO A 882 -17.00 30.47 0.07
CA PRO A 882 -16.25 31.46 0.83
C PRO A 882 -16.28 31.16 2.35
N PRO A 883 -15.20 31.42 3.10
CA PRO A 883 -15.09 31.07 4.53
C PRO A 883 -16.15 31.71 5.44
N ASP A 884 -16.78 32.81 5.03
CA ASP A 884 -17.80 33.52 5.80
C ASP A 884 -19.25 33.08 5.51
N VAL A 885 -19.45 32.16 4.56
CA VAL A 885 -20.77 31.61 4.22
C VAL A 885 -21.30 30.68 5.30
N THR A 886 -22.51 30.93 5.78
CA THR A 886 -23.20 30.04 6.72
C THR A 886 -23.89 28.85 6.04
N GLU A 887 -24.34 27.86 6.82
CA GLU A 887 -25.10 26.72 6.28
C GLU A 887 -26.37 27.15 5.53
N GLU A 888 -27.05 28.17 6.05
CA GLU A 888 -28.30 28.72 5.50
C GLU A 888 -28.06 29.45 4.17
N GLU A 889 -26.84 29.94 3.94
CA GLU A 889 -26.41 30.68 2.74
C GLU A 889 -25.65 29.79 1.73
N ALA A 890 -25.57 28.48 1.97
CA ALA A 890 -24.91 27.50 1.11
C ALA A 890 -25.84 26.95 0.00
N GLY A 891 -26.63 27.83 -0.64
CA GLY A 891 -27.56 27.48 -1.72
C GLY A 891 -26.85 26.91 -2.95
N ARG A 892 -25.64 27.37 -3.27
CA ARG A 892 -24.86 26.80 -4.37
C ARG A 892 -24.48 25.34 -4.15
N LEU A 893 -23.95 24.98 -2.98
CA LEU A 893 -23.68 23.56 -2.68
C LEU A 893 -24.94 22.70 -2.75
N THR A 894 -26.08 23.25 -2.30
CA THR A 894 -27.38 22.59 -2.39
C THR A 894 -27.81 22.35 -3.84
N GLY A 895 -27.72 23.37 -4.70
CA GLY A 895 -28.03 23.25 -6.13
C GLY A 895 -27.10 22.28 -6.86
N LEU A 896 -25.79 22.36 -6.61
CA LEU A 896 -24.80 21.44 -7.19
C LEU A 896 -25.07 19.99 -6.78
N THR A 897 -25.46 19.74 -5.52
CA THR A 897 -25.83 18.39 -5.05
C THR A 897 -27.00 17.82 -5.86
N VAL A 898 -28.04 18.63 -6.11
CA VAL A 898 -29.19 18.21 -6.92
C VAL A 898 -28.79 17.93 -8.37
N LEU A 899 -27.96 18.78 -8.97
CA LEU A 899 -27.48 18.59 -10.34
C LEU A 899 -26.59 17.35 -10.47
N LEU A 900 -25.74 17.06 -9.49
CA LEU A 900 -24.89 15.87 -9.47
C LEU A 900 -25.70 14.58 -9.32
N ASP A 901 -26.76 14.57 -8.49
CA ASP A 901 -27.71 13.46 -8.43
C ASP A 901 -28.35 13.21 -9.81
N ARG A 902 -28.78 14.28 -10.49
CA ARG A 902 -29.34 14.20 -11.85
C ARG A 902 -28.31 13.74 -12.89
N CYS A 903 -27.05 14.13 -12.76
CA CYS A 903 -25.97 13.68 -13.64
C CYS A 903 -25.84 12.15 -13.69
N GLY A 904 -26.18 11.44 -12.61
CA GLY A 904 -26.26 9.97 -12.61
C GLY A 904 -27.26 9.39 -13.62
N THR A 905 -28.27 10.16 -14.01
CA THR A 905 -29.21 9.77 -15.08
C THR A 905 -28.85 10.37 -16.44
N TRP A 906 -28.29 11.58 -16.47
CA TRP A 906 -27.94 12.27 -17.71
C TRP A 906 -26.68 11.71 -18.37
N PHE A 907 -25.74 11.18 -17.58
CA PHE A 907 -24.46 10.63 -18.01
C PHE A 907 -24.26 9.18 -17.49
N PRO A 908 -25.02 8.18 -17.99
CA PRO A 908 -24.90 6.77 -17.62
C PRO A 908 -23.49 6.16 -17.83
N GLU A 909 -22.61 6.86 -18.53
CA GLU A 909 -21.19 6.50 -18.69
C GLU A 909 -20.39 6.62 -17.38
N LEU A 910 -20.95 7.28 -16.35
CA LEU A 910 -20.33 7.57 -15.06
C LEU A 910 -21.32 7.37 -13.90
N VAL A 911 -20.79 7.12 -12.71
CA VAL A 911 -21.55 7.11 -11.45
C VAL A 911 -21.04 8.26 -10.57
N PHE A 912 -21.92 9.17 -10.19
CA PHE A 912 -21.56 10.32 -9.36
C PHE A 912 -21.84 10.06 -7.88
N ARG A 913 -20.97 10.58 -7.03
CA ARG A 913 -21.16 10.68 -5.58
C ARG A 913 -20.76 12.07 -5.13
N CYS A 914 -21.44 12.59 -4.13
CA CYS A 914 -21.03 13.84 -3.51
C CYS A 914 -21.38 13.86 -2.02
N GLU A 915 -20.58 14.59 -1.26
CA GLU A 915 -20.75 14.80 0.17
C GLU A 915 -20.48 16.26 0.51
N ARG A 916 -21.34 16.84 1.35
CA ARG A 916 -21.18 18.19 1.87
C ARG A 916 -20.60 18.11 3.28
N VAL A 917 -19.46 18.78 3.49
CA VAL A 917 -18.71 18.75 4.75
C VAL A 917 -18.27 20.17 5.15
N LEU A 918 -18.20 20.44 6.46
CA LEU A 918 -17.63 21.67 7.00
C LEU A 918 -16.17 21.40 7.39
N LEU A 919 -15.21 21.93 6.63
CA LEU A 919 -13.78 21.69 6.83
C LEU A 919 -13.11 22.94 7.39
N ALA A 920 -12.70 22.88 8.66
CA ALA A 920 -12.01 23.99 9.35
C ALA A 920 -12.72 25.35 9.20
N GLY A 921 -14.06 25.35 9.27
CA GLY A 921 -14.90 26.56 9.14
C GLY A 921 -15.44 26.82 7.73
N THR A 922 -14.97 26.10 6.70
CA THR A 922 -15.38 26.32 5.31
C THR A 922 -16.29 25.20 4.78
N TRP A 923 -17.48 25.55 4.29
CA TRP A 923 -18.38 24.58 3.65
C TRP A 923 -17.79 24.08 2.32
N THR A 924 -17.67 22.77 2.19
CA THR A 924 -17.04 22.10 1.05
C THR A 924 -17.95 21.01 0.50
N LEU A 925 -18.04 20.91 -0.82
CA LEU A 925 -18.65 19.82 -1.55
C LEU A 925 -17.54 18.95 -2.16
N GLN A 926 -17.40 17.73 -1.66
CA GLN A 926 -16.54 16.71 -2.23
C GLN A 926 -17.33 15.93 -3.28
N VAL A 927 -16.75 15.73 -4.45
CA VAL A 927 -17.42 15.11 -5.60
C VAL A 927 -16.54 14.02 -6.20
N GLU A 928 -17.16 12.90 -6.55
CA GLU A 928 -16.51 11.79 -7.24
C GLU A 928 -17.29 11.38 -8.49
N ALA A 929 -16.57 11.08 -9.56
CA ALA A 929 -17.08 10.39 -10.75
C ALA A 929 -16.39 9.03 -10.90
N ARG A 930 -17.17 7.95 -10.89
CA ARG A 930 -16.72 6.55 -10.91
C ARG A 930 -17.11 5.86 -12.22
N PRO A 931 -16.44 4.76 -12.61
CA PRO A 931 -16.86 3.97 -13.75
C PRO A 931 -18.24 3.33 -13.48
N PRO A 932 -19.00 3.00 -14.52
CA PRO A 932 -20.31 2.38 -14.39
C PRO A 932 -20.20 0.96 -13.82
N ALA A 933 -21.31 0.47 -13.27
CA ALA A 933 -21.34 -0.85 -12.63
C ALA A 933 -20.81 -1.96 -13.56
N GLY A 934 -19.87 -2.75 -13.05
CA GLY A 934 -19.23 -3.85 -13.79
C GLY A 934 -17.94 -3.47 -14.52
N MET A 935 -17.53 -2.20 -14.52
CA MET A 935 -16.19 -1.76 -14.92
C MET A 935 -15.34 -1.43 -13.70
N GLU A 936 -14.07 -1.82 -13.75
CA GLU A 936 -13.12 -1.56 -12.66
C GLU A 936 -12.34 -0.26 -12.83
N ARG A 937 -12.26 0.29 -14.05
CA ARG A 937 -11.41 1.45 -14.38
C ARG A 937 -12.08 2.42 -15.35
N LEU A 938 -11.72 3.69 -15.24
CA LEU A 938 -12.05 4.76 -16.17
C LEU A 938 -11.16 4.71 -17.42
N THR A 939 -11.75 4.93 -18.58
CA THR A 939 -11.04 5.22 -19.83
C THR A 939 -10.68 6.71 -19.92
N LEU A 940 -9.77 7.08 -20.83
CA LEU A 940 -9.48 8.49 -21.10
C LEU A 940 -10.75 9.29 -21.47
N SER A 941 -11.65 8.70 -22.26
CA SER A 941 -12.91 9.34 -22.66
C SER A 941 -13.84 9.58 -21.47
N GLN A 942 -13.89 8.66 -20.50
CA GLN A 942 -14.67 8.83 -19.28
C GLN A 942 -14.03 9.88 -18.35
N MET A 943 -12.70 9.91 -18.24
CA MET A 943 -11.99 10.97 -17.50
C MET A 943 -12.23 12.35 -18.12
N ARG A 944 -12.20 12.45 -19.47
CA ARG A 944 -12.57 13.67 -20.19
C ARG A 944 -14.01 14.08 -19.89
N LEU A 945 -14.95 13.13 -19.93
CA LEU A 945 -16.36 13.43 -19.63
C LEU A 945 -16.56 13.91 -18.19
N ALA A 946 -15.93 13.24 -17.21
CA ALA A 946 -15.98 13.65 -15.80
C ALA A 946 -15.43 15.07 -15.61
N LEU A 947 -14.26 15.36 -16.20
CA LEU A 947 -13.68 16.69 -16.22
C LEU A 947 -14.64 17.72 -16.85
N GLY A 948 -15.28 17.38 -17.98
CA GLY A 948 -16.26 18.23 -18.65
C GLY A 948 -17.48 18.54 -17.79
N VAL A 949 -18.02 17.54 -17.08
CA VAL A 949 -19.15 17.72 -16.14
C VAL A 949 -18.74 18.63 -14.98
N PHE A 950 -17.62 18.33 -14.32
CA PHE A 950 -17.14 19.12 -13.18
C PHE A 950 -16.84 20.56 -13.59
N ARG A 951 -16.13 20.76 -14.71
CA ARG A 951 -15.87 22.10 -15.24
C ARG A 951 -17.15 22.83 -15.60
N MET A 952 -18.11 22.19 -16.28
CA MET A 952 -19.37 22.85 -16.62
C MET A 952 -20.11 23.33 -15.36
N LEU A 953 -20.17 22.50 -14.32
CA LEU A 953 -20.85 22.83 -13.07
C LEU A 953 -20.13 23.93 -12.26
N PHE A 954 -18.81 23.84 -12.14
CA PHE A 954 -18.02 24.75 -11.30
C PHE A 954 -17.71 26.07 -12.01
N ASP A 955 -17.44 26.05 -13.31
CA ASP A 955 -17.22 27.27 -14.10
C ASP A 955 -18.48 28.12 -14.13
N GLY A 956 -19.66 27.50 -14.20
CA GLY A 956 -20.93 28.20 -14.36
C GLY A 956 -21.62 28.61 -13.07
N SER A 957 -21.01 28.38 -11.91
CA SER A 957 -21.56 28.70 -10.59
C SER A 957 -20.75 29.78 -9.86
N TYR A 958 -20.05 30.63 -10.60
CA TYR A 958 -19.20 31.68 -10.03
C TYR A 958 -20.02 32.74 -9.27
N ASP A 959 -21.17 33.15 -9.81
CA ASP A 959 -22.07 34.15 -9.22
C ASP A 959 -23.06 33.56 -8.20
N PHE A 960 -22.90 32.29 -7.84
CA PHE A 960 -23.90 31.52 -7.10
C PHE A 960 -23.60 31.40 -5.59
N SER A 961 -22.53 32.03 -5.07
CA SER A 961 -22.28 32.07 -3.61
C SER A 961 -23.24 33.01 -2.88
N TYR A 962 -23.36 32.82 -1.55
CA TYR A 962 -24.23 33.60 -0.65
C TYR A 962 -25.74 33.52 -0.95
N VAL A 963 -26.17 32.59 -1.82
CA VAL A 963 -27.59 32.37 -2.10
C VAL A 963 -28.23 31.53 -0.97
N PRO A 964 -29.35 31.95 -0.38
CA PRO A 964 -30.06 31.16 0.62
C PRO A 964 -30.43 29.75 0.12
N ALA A 965 -30.24 28.73 0.94
CA ALA A 965 -30.59 27.35 0.61
C ALA A 965 -32.11 27.17 0.36
N GLU A 966 -32.95 28.03 0.93
CA GLU A 966 -34.39 28.03 0.69
C GLU A 966 -34.77 28.43 -0.75
N ASP A 967 -33.99 29.30 -1.38
CA ASP A 967 -34.25 29.82 -2.73
C ASP A 967 -34.02 28.77 -3.83
N VAL A 968 -33.41 27.64 -3.47
CA VAL A 968 -33.07 26.53 -4.39
C VAL A 968 -33.73 25.20 -3.99
N ALA A 969 -34.69 25.24 -3.06
CA ALA A 969 -35.32 24.04 -2.53
C ALA A 969 -36.22 23.30 -3.54
N ASP A 970 -36.70 23.98 -4.61
CA ASP A 970 -37.56 23.42 -5.65
C ASP A 970 -36.80 22.64 -6.74
N LEU A 971 -35.47 22.75 -6.77
CA LEU A 971 -34.63 22.20 -7.83
C LEU A 971 -34.78 20.69 -8.11
N PRO A 972 -34.99 19.81 -7.12
CA PRO A 972 -35.23 18.40 -7.39
C PRO A 972 -36.42 18.16 -8.32
N ASP A 973 -37.48 18.96 -8.20
CA ASP A 973 -38.63 18.89 -9.08
C ASP A 973 -38.38 19.63 -10.41
N ALA A 974 -37.71 20.79 -10.38
CA ALA A 974 -37.44 21.61 -11.57
C ALA A 974 -36.56 20.89 -12.62
N PHE A 975 -35.61 20.04 -12.17
CA PHE A 975 -34.74 19.26 -13.05
C PHE A 975 -35.21 17.81 -13.28
N ARG A 976 -36.50 17.50 -13.04
CA ARG A 976 -37.05 16.15 -13.24
C ARG A 976 -37.26 15.80 -14.72
N GLU A 977 -37.53 16.79 -15.57
CA GLU A 977 -37.85 16.56 -17.00
C GLU A 977 -36.67 15.93 -17.77
N PRO A 978 -36.90 14.89 -18.59
CA PRO A 978 -35.82 14.19 -19.31
C PRO A 978 -35.12 15.07 -20.37
N GLU A 979 -35.76 16.14 -20.83
CA GLU A 979 -35.23 17.13 -21.76
C GLU A 979 -33.96 17.82 -21.22
N TRP A 980 -33.83 17.93 -19.89
CA TRP A 980 -32.62 18.49 -19.26
C TRP A 980 -31.36 17.68 -19.58
N ALA A 981 -31.48 16.36 -19.77
CA ALA A 981 -30.35 15.52 -20.15
C ALA A 981 -29.70 16.00 -21.46
N GLN A 982 -30.51 16.46 -22.41
CA GLN A 982 -30.04 16.96 -23.71
C GLN A 982 -29.36 18.32 -23.58
N VAL A 983 -29.89 19.18 -22.71
CA VAL A 983 -29.34 20.52 -22.45
C VAL A 983 -27.98 20.40 -21.76
N PHE A 984 -27.90 19.65 -20.65
CA PHE A 984 -26.66 19.49 -19.90
C PHE A 984 -25.59 18.75 -20.70
N ARG A 985 -25.94 17.73 -21.48
CA ARG A 985 -24.99 17.10 -22.41
C ARG A 985 -24.42 18.11 -23.40
N ALA A 986 -25.26 18.93 -24.02
CA ALA A 986 -24.80 19.94 -24.96
C ALA A 986 -23.88 20.98 -24.30
N LEU A 987 -24.20 21.42 -23.07
CA LEU A 987 -23.36 22.36 -22.32
C LEU A 987 -22.01 21.76 -21.91
N VAL A 988 -21.99 20.47 -21.53
CA VAL A 988 -20.74 19.74 -21.24
C VAL A 988 -19.91 19.55 -22.51
N ASP A 989 -20.53 19.13 -23.61
CA ASP A 989 -19.85 18.97 -24.91
C ASP A 989 -19.29 20.31 -25.38
N TYR A 990 -20.05 21.40 -25.23
CA TYR A 990 -19.61 22.76 -25.49
C TYR A 990 -18.40 23.14 -24.64
N ARG A 991 -18.44 22.89 -23.32
CA ARG A 991 -17.27 23.18 -22.46
C ARG A 991 -16.05 22.37 -22.88
N LEU A 992 -16.19 21.11 -23.28
CA LEU A 992 -15.07 20.24 -23.68
C LEU A 992 -14.35 20.68 -24.96
N VAL A 993 -14.98 21.51 -25.80
CA VAL A 993 -14.38 22.07 -27.01
C VAL A 993 -14.00 23.54 -26.87
N TYR A 994 -14.43 24.20 -25.79
CA TYR A 994 -14.13 25.59 -25.50
C TYR A 994 -12.65 25.73 -25.07
N ASP A 995 -11.81 26.28 -25.96
CA ASP A 995 -10.42 26.62 -25.65
C ASP A 995 -10.31 28.09 -25.23
N ASP A 996 -10.07 28.31 -23.94
CA ASP A 996 -9.83 29.60 -23.31
C ASP A 996 -8.40 29.78 -22.82
N SER A 997 -7.47 28.94 -23.27
CA SER A 997 -6.07 28.95 -22.80
C SER A 997 -5.31 30.24 -23.14
N GLU A 998 -5.70 30.95 -24.20
CA GLU A 998 -5.06 32.20 -24.66
C GLU A 998 -5.86 33.48 -24.33
N LEU A 999 -7.06 33.36 -23.76
CA LEU A 999 -7.91 34.51 -23.43
C LEU A 999 -7.56 35.02 -22.02
N PHE A 1000 -7.59 36.34 -21.81
CA PHE A 1000 -7.48 36.99 -20.50
C PHE A 1000 -8.72 37.87 -20.29
N GLU A 1001 -9.89 37.23 -20.20
CA GLU A 1001 -11.15 37.89 -19.85
C GLU A 1001 -11.65 37.31 -18.52
N THR A 1002 -12.26 38.14 -17.67
CA THR A 1002 -12.85 37.70 -16.40
C THR A 1002 -13.99 36.69 -16.67
N LEU A 1003 -14.01 35.52 -16.02
CA LEU A 1003 -15.09 34.51 -16.16
C LEU A 1003 -16.51 35.09 -16.05
N GLU A 1004 -16.65 36.15 -15.24
CA GLU A 1004 -17.84 36.97 -15.03
C GLU A 1004 -18.45 37.55 -16.31
N THR A 1005 -17.67 37.69 -17.39
CA THR A 1005 -18.14 38.31 -18.65
C THR A 1005 -18.60 37.28 -19.69
N LEU A 1006 -18.39 35.98 -19.45
CA LEU A 1006 -18.79 34.91 -20.36
C LEU A 1006 -20.18 34.37 -20.00
N PRO A 1007 -21.08 34.12 -20.98
CA PRO A 1007 -22.40 33.52 -20.72
C PRO A 1007 -22.36 32.21 -19.93
N LEU A 1008 -21.25 31.45 -20.05
CA LEU A 1008 -21.04 30.20 -19.33
C LEU A 1008 -20.85 30.43 -17.83
N GLY A 1009 -20.21 31.53 -17.40
CA GLY A 1009 -19.79 31.77 -16.01
C GLY A 1009 -20.94 31.91 -15.00
N THR A 1010 -22.13 32.25 -15.48
CA THR A 1010 -23.35 32.41 -14.68
C THR A 1010 -24.43 31.37 -15.00
N ALA A 1011 -24.15 30.44 -15.92
CA ALA A 1011 -25.17 29.55 -16.46
C ALA A 1011 -25.81 28.64 -15.41
N VAL A 1012 -25.00 28.04 -14.54
CA VAL A 1012 -25.49 27.14 -13.49
C VAL A 1012 -26.21 27.93 -12.41
N GLY A 1013 -25.65 29.07 -11.98
CA GLY A 1013 -26.29 29.98 -11.03
C GLY A 1013 -27.69 30.38 -11.51
N MET A 1014 -27.79 30.91 -12.73
CA MET A 1014 -29.07 31.35 -13.33
C MET A 1014 -30.06 30.21 -13.51
N LEU A 1015 -29.63 29.02 -13.94
CA LEU A 1015 -30.53 27.86 -14.05
C LEU A 1015 -31.04 27.43 -12.68
N CYS A 1016 -30.25 27.57 -11.62
CA CYS A 1016 -30.66 27.22 -10.27
C CYS A 1016 -31.60 28.29 -9.66
N THR A 1017 -31.34 29.58 -9.86
CA THR A 1017 -32.08 30.65 -9.16
C THR A 1017 -33.28 31.20 -9.94
N GLU A 1018 -33.32 31.07 -11.28
CA GLU A 1018 -34.32 31.74 -12.11
C GLU A 1018 -35.25 30.78 -12.88
N GLU A 1019 -36.49 30.60 -12.37
CA GLU A 1019 -37.52 29.76 -13.00
C GLU A 1019 -37.82 30.16 -14.45
N ARG A 1020 -37.84 31.47 -14.73
CA ARG A 1020 -38.08 31.99 -16.08
C ARG A 1020 -37.01 31.57 -17.07
N ILE A 1021 -35.74 31.57 -16.66
CA ILE A 1021 -34.62 31.16 -17.51
C ILE A 1021 -34.72 29.65 -17.77
N ARG A 1022 -35.01 28.84 -16.74
CA ARG A 1022 -35.25 27.40 -16.90
C ARG A 1022 -36.32 27.11 -17.95
N ALA A 1023 -37.46 27.79 -17.87
CA ALA A 1023 -38.58 27.60 -18.81
C ALA A 1023 -38.23 28.00 -20.24
N GLU A 1024 -37.54 29.13 -20.45
CA GLU A 1024 -37.12 29.58 -21.78
C GLU A 1024 -36.06 28.65 -22.39
N VAL A 1025 -35.10 28.17 -21.60
CA VAL A 1025 -34.06 27.22 -22.04
C VAL A 1025 -34.67 25.90 -22.50
N LEU A 1026 -35.54 25.28 -21.70
CA LEU A 1026 -36.23 24.05 -22.09
C LEU A 1026 -37.07 24.24 -23.36
N ALA A 1027 -37.83 25.32 -23.41
CA ALA A 1027 -38.71 25.57 -24.54
C ALA A 1027 -37.94 25.93 -25.83
N ALA A 1028 -36.75 26.53 -25.72
CA ALA A 1028 -35.85 26.73 -26.85
C ALA A 1028 -35.17 25.43 -27.29
N SER A 1029 -34.72 24.60 -26.35
CA SER A 1029 -34.14 23.28 -26.63
C SER A 1029 -35.12 22.38 -27.38
N ALA A 1030 -36.38 22.34 -26.92
CA ALA A 1030 -37.44 21.54 -27.54
C ALA A 1030 -37.90 22.05 -28.91
N ALA A 1031 -37.77 23.35 -29.19
CA ALA A 1031 -38.24 23.96 -30.44
C ALA A 1031 -37.32 23.71 -31.65
N GLY A 1032 -36.13 23.14 -31.44
CA GLY A 1032 -35.14 22.93 -32.49
C GLY A 1032 -34.40 24.22 -32.91
N PRO A 1033 -33.44 24.14 -33.84
CA PRO A 1033 -32.50 25.23 -34.14
C PRO A 1033 -33.17 26.55 -34.58
N GLU A 1034 -34.13 26.48 -35.52
CA GLU A 1034 -34.86 27.66 -36.00
C GLU A 1034 -35.73 28.28 -34.89
N GLY A 1035 -36.37 27.43 -34.08
CA GLY A 1035 -37.21 27.88 -32.97
C GLY A 1035 -36.41 28.50 -31.83
N ALA A 1036 -35.23 27.96 -31.53
CA ALA A 1036 -34.31 28.52 -30.54
C ALA A 1036 -33.78 29.90 -30.96
N LEU A 1037 -33.39 30.06 -32.24
CA LEU A 1037 -32.99 31.35 -32.80
C LEU A 1037 -34.13 32.39 -32.79
N ALA A 1038 -35.37 31.97 -33.12
CA ALA A 1038 -36.52 32.85 -33.04
C ALA A 1038 -36.82 33.31 -31.61
N ARG A 1039 -36.60 32.44 -30.62
CA ARG A 1039 -36.72 32.79 -29.19
C ARG A 1039 -35.61 33.73 -28.73
N LEU A 1040 -34.37 33.50 -29.17
CA LEU A 1040 -33.26 34.42 -28.91
C LEU A 1040 -33.56 35.82 -29.46
N ASP A 1041 -34.04 35.91 -30.71
CA ASP A 1041 -34.44 37.18 -31.32
C ASP A 1041 -35.59 37.86 -30.56
N ALA A 1042 -36.59 37.09 -30.13
CA ALA A 1042 -37.68 37.62 -29.32
C ALA A 1042 -37.20 38.11 -27.94
N ALA A 1043 -36.29 37.39 -27.28
CA ALA A 1043 -35.67 37.81 -26.03
C ALA A 1043 -34.87 39.10 -26.20
N TRP A 1044 -34.11 39.23 -27.30
CA TRP A 1044 -33.39 40.45 -27.63
C TRP A 1044 -34.31 41.66 -27.83
N ARG A 1045 -35.40 41.50 -28.57
CA ARG A 1045 -36.37 42.59 -28.77
C ARG A 1045 -37.01 43.06 -27.46
N ARG A 1046 -37.21 42.14 -26.50
CA ARG A 1046 -37.66 42.49 -25.15
C ARG A 1046 -36.60 43.28 -24.40
N LEU A 1047 -35.36 42.80 -24.38
CA LEU A 1047 -34.22 43.49 -23.77
C LEU A 1047 -34.06 44.92 -24.31
N ALA A 1048 -34.11 45.08 -25.63
CA ALA A 1048 -33.96 46.39 -26.29
C ALA A 1048 -35.10 47.37 -25.98
N ALA A 1049 -36.24 46.88 -25.50
CA ALA A 1049 -37.40 47.68 -25.11
C ALA A 1049 -37.47 47.93 -23.59
N THR A 1050 -36.55 47.38 -22.81
CA THR A 1050 -36.52 47.51 -21.34
C THR A 1050 -35.66 48.70 -20.93
N GLU A 1051 -36.23 49.62 -20.16
CA GLU A 1051 -35.53 50.80 -19.64
C GLU A 1051 -35.18 50.68 -18.14
N ASP A 1052 -35.89 49.84 -17.38
CA ASP A 1052 -35.60 49.61 -15.96
C ASP A 1052 -34.32 48.77 -15.79
N PRO A 1053 -33.33 49.20 -14.99
CA PRO A 1053 -32.07 48.48 -14.84
C PRO A 1053 -32.20 47.05 -14.31
N GLY A 1054 -33.12 46.76 -13.39
CA GLY A 1054 -33.30 45.43 -12.82
C GLY A 1054 -33.95 44.48 -13.84
N ASP A 1055 -35.02 44.94 -14.48
CA ASP A 1055 -35.66 44.18 -15.56
C ASP A 1055 -34.73 44.00 -16.77
N TRP A 1056 -33.83 44.96 -17.02
CA TRP A 1056 -32.84 44.88 -18.08
C TRP A 1056 -31.84 43.77 -17.81
N ILE A 1057 -31.31 43.66 -16.58
CA ILE A 1057 -30.39 42.59 -16.18
C ILE A 1057 -31.07 41.22 -16.34
N ALA A 1058 -32.31 41.06 -15.85
CA ALA A 1058 -33.05 39.82 -15.99
C ALA A 1058 -33.29 39.45 -17.47
N ALA A 1059 -33.66 40.43 -18.32
CA ALA A 1059 -33.84 40.21 -19.76
C ALA A 1059 -32.51 39.89 -20.47
N HIS A 1060 -31.40 40.49 -20.03
CA HIS A 1060 -30.07 40.25 -20.56
C HIS A 1060 -29.60 38.83 -20.24
N ASN A 1061 -29.81 38.36 -19.01
CA ASN A 1061 -29.48 36.99 -18.62
C ASN A 1061 -30.25 35.97 -19.46
N VAL A 1062 -31.54 36.21 -19.76
CA VAL A 1062 -32.30 35.35 -20.69
C VAL A 1062 -31.66 35.32 -22.09
N VAL A 1063 -31.22 36.46 -22.63
CA VAL A 1063 -30.53 36.53 -23.93
C VAL A 1063 -29.21 35.75 -23.89
N GLN A 1064 -28.40 35.95 -22.84
CA GLN A 1064 -27.12 35.24 -22.68
C GLN A 1064 -27.30 33.73 -22.61
N GLN A 1065 -28.24 33.25 -21.80
CA GLN A 1065 -28.48 31.81 -21.62
C GLN A 1065 -29.08 31.16 -22.88
N LEU A 1066 -29.96 31.86 -23.61
CA LEU A 1066 -30.45 31.38 -24.90
C LEU A 1066 -29.34 31.36 -25.98
N ALA A 1067 -28.46 32.36 -25.99
CA ALA A 1067 -27.32 32.40 -26.91
C ALA A 1067 -26.34 31.25 -26.63
N LEU A 1068 -26.02 31.01 -25.36
CA LEU A 1068 -25.20 29.88 -24.93
C LEU A 1068 -25.83 28.54 -25.31
N LEU A 1069 -27.12 28.35 -25.05
CA LEU A 1069 -27.85 27.14 -25.45
C LEU A 1069 -27.80 26.92 -26.96
N VAL A 1070 -28.02 27.97 -27.76
CA VAL A 1070 -27.97 27.88 -29.23
C VAL A 1070 -26.57 27.50 -29.71
N ALA A 1071 -25.52 28.12 -29.15
CA ALA A 1071 -24.14 27.78 -29.46
C ALA A 1071 -23.78 26.33 -29.07
N ALA A 1072 -24.25 25.86 -27.91
CA ALA A 1072 -23.97 24.53 -27.39
C ALA A 1072 -24.77 23.42 -28.09
N ARG A 1073 -26.08 23.61 -28.28
CA ARG A 1073 -27.00 22.57 -28.80
C ARG A 1073 -27.10 22.56 -30.32
N PHE A 1074 -26.89 23.72 -30.96
CA PHE A 1074 -27.08 23.90 -32.39
C PHE A 1074 -25.93 24.69 -33.05
N PRO A 1075 -24.66 24.29 -32.86
CA PRO A 1075 -23.48 25.07 -33.24
C PRO A 1075 -23.46 25.47 -34.73
N ASP A 1076 -23.82 24.56 -35.64
CA ASP A 1076 -23.87 24.84 -37.08
C ASP A 1076 -24.91 25.92 -37.43
N SER A 1077 -26.07 25.88 -36.78
CA SER A 1077 -27.15 26.85 -36.99
C SER A 1077 -26.79 28.20 -36.36
N ALA A 1078 -26.13 28.19 -35.21
CA ALA A 1078 -25.61 29.38 -34.54
C ALA A 1078 -24.57 30.09 -35.42
N ALA A 1079 -23.60 29.35 -35.97
CA ALA A 1079 -22.58 29.88 -36.86
C ALA A 1079 -23.18 30.40 -38.18
N ALA A 1080 -24.14 29.67 -38.77
CA ALA A 1080 -24.84 30.11 -39.97
C ALA A 1080 -25.66 31.40 -39.72
N ALA A 1081 -26.34 31.51 -38.58
CA ALA A 1081 -27.09 32.70 -38.19
C ALA A 1081 -26.18 33.91 -37.98
N LEU A 1082 -25.04 33.73 -37.30
CA LEU A 1082 -24.04 34.79 -37.13
C LEU A 1082 -23.44 35.24 -38.47
N ALA A 1083 -23.21 34.31 -39.40
CA ALA A 1083 -22.68 34.62 -40.73
C ALA A 1083 -23.69 35.30 -41.66
N ALA A 1084 -24.99 35.03 -41.48
CA ALA A 1084 -26.07 35.56 -42.29
C ALA A 1084 -26.66 36.88 -41.77
N ALA A 1085 -26.35 37.28 -40.52
CA ALA A 1085 -26.91 38.46 -39.89
C ALA A 1085 -26.44 39.77 -40.57
N GLU A 1086 -27.38 40.56 -41.07
CA GLU A 1086 -27.29 42.04 -41.01
C GLU A 1086 -27.37 42.46 -39.53
N PRO A 1087 -26.86 43.63 -39.08
CA PRO A 1087 -26.55 43.85 -37.66
C PRO A 1087 -27.77 43.69 -36.74
N THR A 1088 -28.00 42.47 -36.26
CA THR A 1088 -28.97 42.13 -35.23
C THR A 1088 -28.29 42.32 -33.89
N GLY A 1089 -29.00 42.89 -32.92
CA GLY A 1089 -28.33 43.28 -31.67
C GLY A 1089 -27.90 42.10 -30.78
N TRP A 1090 -28.44 40.89 -30.97
CA TRP A 1090 -27.97 39.70 -30.24
C TRP A 1090 -26.73 39.04 -30.88
N ALA A 1091 -26.29 39.47 -32.06
CA ALA A 1091 -25.18 38.85 -32.78
C ALA A 1091 -23.86 38.90 -32.00
N ASP A 1092 -23.61 39.96 -31.22
CA ASP A 1092 -22.42 40.08 -30.39
C ASP A 1092 -22.43 39.07 -29.23
N VAL A 1093 -23.60 38.84 -28.61
CA VAL A 1093 -23.77 37.88 -27.51
C VAL A 1093 -23.63 36.44 -28.02
N LEU A 1094 -24.23 36.12 -29.17
CA LEU A 1094 -24.04 34.81 -29.80
C LEU A 1094 -22.60 34.64 -30.31
N GLY A 1095 -22.00 35.70 -30.84
CA GLY A 1095 -20.60 35.74 -31.25
C GLY A 1095 -19.67 35.42 -30.09
N ALA A 1096 -19.88 36.03 -28.92
CA ALA A 1096 -19.16 35.73 -27.69
C ALA A 1096 -19.31 34.26 -27.26
N ALA A 1097 -20.53 33.71 -27.35
CA ALA A 1097 -20.79 32.30 -27.10
C ALA A 1097 -20.23 31.34 -28.18
N LEU A 1098 -19.79 31.85 -29.34
CA LEU A 1098 -19.20 31.05 -30.42
C LEU A 1098 -17.67 31.20 -30.57
N LEU A 1099 -17.03 32.07 -29.76
CA LEU A 1099 -15.58 32.28 -29.78
C LEU A 1099 -14.76 30.98 -29.57
N ALA A 1100 -15.41 29.96 -29.02
CA ALA A 1100 -14.92 28.62 -28.73
C ALA A 1100 -14.45 27.78 -29.93
N PHE A 1101 -15.04 27.99 -31.12
CA PHE A 1101 -14.90 27.05 -32.24
C PHE A 1101 -13.82 27.50 -33.21
N ASP A 1102 -12.70 26.77 -33.24
CA ASP A 1102 -11.49 27.03 -34.06
C ASP A 1102 -11.79 27.21 -35.58
N ASP A 1103 -12.88 26.64 -36.08
CA ASP A 1103 -13.32 26.74 -37.48
C ASP A 1103 -13.97 28.09 -37.85
N ALA A 1104 -14.05 29.04 -36.91
CA ALA A 1104 -14.60 30.36 -37.14
C ALA A 1104 -13.66 31.32 -37.90
N VAL A 1105 -13.11 30.86 -39.04
CA VAL A 1105 -12.63 31.73 -40.14
C VAL A 1105 -13.69 32.77 -40.53
N LEU A 1106 -14.97 32.49 -40.24
CA LEU A 1106 -16.12 33.39 -40.35
C LEU A 1106 -16.18 34.48 -39.26
N VAL A 1107 -15.89 34.19 -37.99
CA VAL A 1107 -15.90 35.21 -36.90
C VAL A 1107 -14.73 36.18 -37.05
N ARG A 1108 -13.54 35.70 -37.45
CA ARG A 1108 -12.40 36.59 -37.80
C ARG A 1108 -12.65 37.43 -39.06
N ARG A 1109 -13.59 37.06 -39.92
CA ARG A 1109 -14.05 37.85 -41.08
C ARG A 1109 -15.13 38.86 -40.72
N ALA A 1110 -16.01 38.55 -39.76
CA ALA A 1110 -17.00 39.47 -39.23
C ALA A 1110 -16.34 40.60 -38.43
N ALA A 1111 -15.34 40.30 -37.59
CA ALA A 1111 -14.58 41.30 -36.81
C ALA A 1111 -13.66 42.23 -37.65
N ARG A 1112 -13.58 42.04 -38.97
CA ARG A 1112 -12.83 42.92 -39.92
C ARG A 1112 -13.74 43.79 -40.80
N ARG A 1113 -15.05 43.75 -40.58
CA ARG A 1113 -16.03 44.70 -41.14
C ARG A 1113 -16.53 45.59 -40.04
#